data_AF-A0A1J4K062-F1
#
_entry.id   AF-A0A1J4K062-F1
#
_cell.length_a   1.000
_cell.length_b   1.000
_cell.length_c   1.000
_cell.angle_alpha   90.00
_cell.angle_beta   90.00
_cell.angle_gamma   90.00
#
_symmetry.space_group_name_H-M   'P 1'
#
loop_
_entity.id
_entity.type
_entity.pdbx_description
1 polymer ?
#
loop_
_entity_poly.entity_id
_entity_poly.type
_entity_poly.pdbx_seq_one_letter_code
_entity_poly.pdbx_strand_id
1 'polypeptide(L)'
;MNVCHQIFEYILNYNFILFFDIMELNWVSGSVTEAWGNRTWDITPHVKVQGKYSVHFQYTKGYHQLEIKSVQILCDDRKVSEDNHFGVTGCNDRNNTYFITIESELTTTILLSAMVRSDGGCDSNGIISIKLIEPSFPKNINCYKALASLALPQLLKNVTDVDINECIAGTILCKNDRSFPVICDSNGRSLVCACLAGKGKIVAFGHPCFLNDLNIINKNKNLIQNAIQWTSNNNNRIGFYNYQIEEIFQGTRMTDSENFSNFDTICFCDSDIPLNKIDDLRKYVFNGGGIVTTCIGWGWSQLHPNKSIKNDNPFNKFFPEFGLVNSRDCSWKPYKILSHDSNFHFLQTFSGFSSDRVAQGDYDPYLLKCYLSNTPNEFDYYSSLLNSRCYANASLDDKYCLSMISAKMENCEYLHAQNDIAKIYPGLPEKNNFISQKVVISPTNVTDQWHSTGLFAVAGEPFTIHFHSHKINYNFSDVVIRVGTTTCDISNHKEWSRAPNVSAEYPLRSSCDAFMHPYGGLIYIILKKPFQNPVKFTFSHVIEAICYSEDSQNSWNDEKNTKFAPMAEIIGKNVIFTVTREFALKIKDIKAFIEGWDKIVQLEDDLACTHRERPERICCDCQLCAGYMHSGYPIMVPISALVDIDEVARDGSWGFFHEIGHNHQSHDWTYESAGEVTVNIFSLYVSKQFAKKDIRTVWGMGDLDDKIANFVQNGKLFSDLKNDFVLHLGIYQRIALEFGFEVFTRFFMSFMENDSVHPTNDEEKIDQWAIRMSKINNCDMGKVFQTWSFPISSEALHFCSQFKKAPQSLTTGF
;
A
#
# COMPACT_ATOMS: atom_id res chain seq x y z
N MET A 1 11.57 30.40 27.63
CA MET A 1 12.97 29.91 27.78
C MET A 1 13.06 28.67 28.69
N ASN A 2 12.55 28.68 29.93
CA ASN A 2 12.67 27.50 30.83
C ASN A 2 12.02 26.20 30.32
N VAL A 3 10.84 26.27 29.69
CA VAL A 3 10.14 25.07 29.16
C VAL A 3 10.87 24.47 27.95
N CYS A 4 11.31 25.28 26.98
CA CYS A 4 12.08 24.80 25.83
C CYS A 4 13.44 24.20 26.24
N HIS A 5 14.09 24.78 27.26
CA HIS A 5 15.36 24.27 27.79
C HIS A 5 15.17 22.95 28.55
N GLN A 6 14.11 22.81 29.34
CA GLN A 6 13.74 21.54 29.98
C GLN A 6 13.39 20.44 28.96
N ILE A 7 12.69 20.78 27.87
CA ILE A 7 12.40 19.85 26.77
C ILE A 7 13.69 19.44 26.04
N PHE A 8 14.61 20.37 25.84
CA PHE A 8 15.91 20.11 25.20
C PHE A 8 16.79 19.16 26.04
N GLU A 9 16.90 19.41 27.35
CA GLU A 9 17.59 18.51 28.31
C GLU A 9 16.90 17.14 28.42
N TYR A 10 15.57 17.10 28.31
CA TYR A 10 14.79 15.86 28.29
C TYR A 10 15.07 15.02 27.03
N ILE A 11 15.11 15.64 25.85
CA ILE A 11 15.44 14.98 24.57
C ILE A 11 16.88 14.42 24.57
N LEU A 12 17.84 15.16 25.15
CA LEU A 12 19.24 14.73 25.27
C LEU A 12 19.41 13.51 26.19
N ASN A 13 18.69 13.46 27.32
CA ASN A 13 18.73 12.32 28.25
C ASN A 13 17.95 11.10 27.72
N TYR A 14 16.85 11.33 27.00
CA TYR A 14 15.98 10.31 26.40
C TYR A 14 16.65 9.49 25.28
N ASN A 15 17.51 10.11 24.46
CA ASN A 15 18.25 9.44 23.39
C ASN A 15 19.25 8.36 23.88
N PHE A 16 19.67 8.39 25.15
CA PHE A 16 20.57 7.40 25.73
C PHE A 16 19.84 6.07 26.02
N ILE A 17 18.57 6.14 26.40
CA ILE A 17 17.78 5.00 26.91
C ILE A 17 17.31 4.08 25.76
N LEU A 18 16.91 4.64 24.62
CA LEU A 18 16.39 3.86 23.48
C LEU A 18 17.45 3.03 22.74
N PHE A 19 18.74 3.36 22.86
CA PHE A 19 19.82 2.69 22.12
C PHE A 19 20.67 1.73 22.96
N PHE A 20 20.67 1.81 24.30
CA PHE A 20 21.62 1.01 25.10
C PHE A 20 21.11 0.40 26.41
N ASP A 21 19.92 0.71 26.92
CA ASP A 21 19.47 0.13 28.19
C ASP A 21 18.59 -1.11 27.99
N ILE A 22 19.24 -2.24 27.67
CA ILE A 22 18.69 -3.56 28.06
C ILE A 22 19.04 -3.74 29.53
N MET A 23 18.05 -3.69 30.40
CA MET A 23 18.25 -3.93 31.83
C MET A 23 18.25 -5.43 32.07
N GLU A 24 19.28 -5.96 32.72
CA GLU A 24 19.34 -7.38 33.07
C GLU A 24 19.22 -7.57 34.58
N LEU A 25 18.17 -8.27 34.99
CA LEU A 25 18.00 -8.79 36.35
C LEU A 25 18.23 -10.30 36.33
N ASN A 26 18.37 -10.91 37.50
CA ASN A 26 18.58 -12.36 37.59
C ASN A 26 17.57 -13.03 38.52
N TRP A 27 17.21 -14.27 38.20
CA TRP A 27 16.74 -15.23 39.20
C TRP A 27 17.79 -16.32 39.36
N VAL A 28 17.89 -16.86 40.58
CA VAL A 28 18.94 -17.82 40.95
C VAL A 28 18.33 -19.01 41.65
N SER A 29 19.06 -20.12 41.64
CA SER A 29 18.71 -21.36 42.33
C SER A 29 18.26 -21.09 43.78
N GLY A 30 17.16 -21.71 44.19
CA GLY A 30 16.52 -21.49 45.49
C GLY A 30 15.58 -20.29 45.56
N SER A 31 15.61 -19.37 44.59
CA SER A 31 14.65 -18.26 44.54
C SER A 31 13.29 -18.70 44.01
N VAL A 32 13.20 -19.73 43.16
CA VAL A 32 11.93 -20.25 42.64
C VAL A 32 11.69 -21.69 43.11
N THR A 33 10.44 -22.06 43.34
CA THR A 33 10.01 -23.36 43.89
C THR A 33 8.96 -24.01 43.02
N GLU A 34 8.65 -25.29 43.26
CA GLU A 34 7.57 -26.02 42.57
C GLU A 34 6.17 -25.43 42.79
N ALA A 35 5.97 -24.71 43.90
CA ALA A 35 4.76 -23.96 44.17
C ALA A 35 4.76 -22.63 43.42
N TRP A 36 3.62 -22.29 42.80
CA TRP A 36 3.38 -20.97 42.24
C TRP A 36 3.56 -19.88 43.29
N GLY A 37 4.40 -18.90 42.99
CA GLY A 37 4.63 -17.77 43.87
C GLY A 37 5.00 -16.51 43.10
N ASN A 38 4.63 -15.36 43.66
CA ASN A 38 5.10 -14.08 43.15
C ASN A 38 6.57 -13.89 43.49
N ARG A 39 7.33 -13.39 42.51
CA ARG A 39 8.69 -12.91 42.66
C ARG A 39 8.78 -11.48 42.20
N THR A 40 9.53 -10.68 42.95
CA THR A 40 9.52 -9.24 42.81
C THR A 40 10.94 -8.73 42.70
N TRP A 41 11.17 -7.81 41.76
CA TRP A 41 12.45 -7.15 41.53
C TRP A 41 12.25 -5.65 41.51
N ASP A 42 13.13 -4.91 42.18
CA ASP A 42 13.11 -3.44 42.17
C ASP A 42 13.72 -2.92 40.88
N ILE A 43 12.92 -2.19 40.10
CA ILE A 43 13.32 -1.61 38.81
C ILE A 43 13.30 -0.08 38.84
N THR A 44 13.07 0.53 40.01
CA THR A 44 13.04 1.99 40.22
C THR A 44 14.28 2.71 39.70
N PRO A 45 15.52 2.18 39.89
CA PRO A 45 16.70 2.85 39.38
C PRO A 45 16.76 2.88 37.85
N HIS A 46 16.00 2.02 37.17
CA HIS A 46 16.16 1.71 35.75
C HIS A 46 15.00 2.20 34.88
N VAL A 47 13.79 2.35 35.43
CA VAL A 47 12.65 2.96 34.72
C VAL A 47 12.70 4.48 34.88
N LYS A 48 13.12 5.19 33.81
CA LYS A 48 13.25 6.66 33.80
C LYS A 48 12.24 7.37 32.90
N VAL A 49 11.46 6.64 32.12
CA VAL A 49 10.52 7.18 31.12
C VAL A 49 9.21 6.42 31.23
N GLN A 50 8.08 7.10 30.98
CA GLN A 50 6.78 6.43 30.83
C GLN A 50 6.70 5.74 29.47
N GLY A 51 6.03 4.61 29.38
CA GLY A 51 5.96 3.86 28.13
C GLY A 51 5.66 2.38 28.28
N LYS A 52 5.60 1.71 27.14
CA LYS A 52 5.51 0.27 26.96
C LYS A 52 6.90 -0.36 26.97
N TYR A 53 7.05 -1.38 27.79
CA TYR A 53 8.26 -2.16 27.97
C TYR A 53 8.01 -3.63 27.63
N SER A 54 9.00 -4.31 27.06
CA SER A 54 9.07 -5.77 27.04
C SER A 54 9.90 -6.29 28.19
N VAL A 55 9.45 -7.38 28.79
CA VAL A 55 10.13 -8.15 29.83
C VAL A 55 10.33 -9.57 29.30
N HIS A 56 11.58 -9.94 29.03
CA HIS A 56 11.94 -11.25 28.50
C HIS A 56 12.62 -12.09 29.57
N PHE A 57 12.16 -13.33 29.77
CA PHE A 57 12.76 -14.28 30.71
C PHE A 57 13.58 -15.30 29.93
N GLN A 58 14.88 -15.37 30.22
CA GLN A 58 15.80 -16.29 29.58
C GLN A 58 16.48 -17.19 30.62
N TYR A 59 16.17 -18.48 30.58
CA TYR A 59 16.86 -19.47 31.38
C TYR A 59 18.35 -19.56 31.00
N THR A 60 19.21 -19.73 31.99
CA THR A 60 20.67 -19.86 31.78
C THR A 60 21.23 -21.21 32.24
N LYS A 61 20.85 -21.72 33.42
CA LYS A 61 21.38 -22.99 33.98
C LYS A 61 20.54 -23.54 35.14
N GLY A 62 20.73 -24.82 35.47
CA GLY A 62 20.00 -25.55 36.51
C GLY A 62 19.47 -26.90 36.00
N TYR A 63 18.67 -27.58 36.82
CA TYR A 63 17.98 -28.83 36.45
C TYR A 63 16.50 -28.62 36.09
N HIS A 64 15.94 -27.43 36.35
CA HIS A 64 14.50 -27.19 36.28
C HIS A 64 14.16 -25.93 35.48
N GLN A 65 13.20 -26.05 34.57
CA GLN A 65 12.74 -24.95 33.73
C GLN A 65 11.87 -23.98 34.55
N LEU A 66 11.71 -22.75 34.07
CA LEU A 66 10.86 -21.74 34.68
C LEU A 66 9.51 -21.68 33.95
N GLU A 67 8.41 -21.85 34.68
CA GLU A 67 7.06 -21.56 34.21
C GLU A 67 6.59 -20.21 34.75
N ILE A 68 5.95 -19.42 33.90
CA ILE A 68 5.55 -18.04 34.17
C ILE A 68 4.07 -17.92 33.81
N LYS A 69 3.25 -17.39 34.72
CA LYS A 69 1.79 -17.29 34.55
C LYS A 69 1.33 -15.87 34.24
N SER A 70 2.05 -14.89 34.78
CA SER A 70 1.79 -13.47 34.55
C SER A 70 2.98 -12.63 34.99
N VAL A 71 3.07 -11.44 34.41
CA VAL A 71 4.05 -10.42 34.77
C VAL A 71 3.31 -9.10 34.95
N GLN A 72 3.57 -8.40 36.04
CA GLN A 72 2.91 -7.14 36.40
C GLN A 72 3.92 -6.10 36.90
N ILE A 73 3.56 -4.83 36.77
CA ILE A 73 4.26 -3.71 37.40
C ILE A 73 3.45 -3.21 38.59
N LEU A 74 4.16 -3.04 39.72
CA LEU A 74 3.64 -2.40 40.91
C LEU A 74 4.34 -1.04 41.09
N CYS A 75 3.58 0.05 41.14
CA CYS A 75 4.09 1.37 41.52
C CYS A 75 3.54 1.70 42.92
N ASP A 76 4.43 1.97 43.88
CA ASP A 76 4.08 2.17 45.30
C ASP A 76 3.08 1.12 45.81
N ASP A 77 3.39 -0.16 45.59
CA ASP A 77 2.58 -1.35 45.93
C ASP A 77 1.21 -1.48 45.23
N ARG A 78 0.90 -0.61 44.26
CA ARG A 78 -0.32 -0.70 43.45
C ARG A 78 -0.02 -1.28 42.08
N LYS A 79 -0.81 -2.26 41.66
CA LYS A 79 -0.73 -2.82 40.30
C LYS A 79 -1.13 -1.78 39.26
N VAL A 80 -0.21 -1.43 38.36
CA VAL A 80 -0.42 -0.43 37.30
C VAL A 80 -0.59 -1.09 35.93
N SER A 81 0.10 -2.20 35.67
CA SER A 81 -0.01 -2.94 34.41
C SER A 81 0.28 -4.42 34.63
N GLU A 82 -0.31 -5.26 33.78
CA GLU A 82 -0.19 -6.71 33.86
C GLU A 82 -0.34 -7.33 32.47
N ASP A 83 0.49 -8.33 32.19
CA ASP A 83 0.38 -9.23 31.05
C ASP A 83 0.16 -10.65 31.59
N ASN A 84 -1.00 -11.22 31.22
CA ASN A 84 -1.51 -12.49 31.71
C ASN A 84 -1.50 -13.54 30.58
N HIS A 85 -0.33 -14.11 30.34
CA HIS A 85 -0.23 -15.30 29.50
C HIS A 85 0.74 -16.33 30.10
N PHE A 86 0.59 -17.59 29.71
CA PHE A 86 1.45 -18.66 30.18
C PHE A 86 2.71 -18.75 29.29
N GLY A 87 3.87 -18.68 29.93
CA GLY A 87 5.18 -18.78 29.32
C GLY A 87 6.07 -19.80 30.01
N VAL A 88 7.06 -20.30 29.28
CA VAL A 88 8.06 -21.26 29.78
C VAL A 88 9.43 -20.89 29.21
N THR A 89 10.49 -21.00 30.03
CA THR A 89 11.88 -20.92 29.57
C THR A 89 12.78 -21.98 30.22
N GLY A 90 13.67 -22.59 29.44
CA GLY A 90 14.53 -23.71 29.86
C GLY A 90 14.80 -24.68 28.72
N CYS A 91 14.38 -25.95 28.87
CA CYS A 91 14.52 -26.95 27.80
C CYS A 91 13.61 -26.67 26.59
N ASN A 92 12.51 -25.94 26.81
CA ASN A 92 11.57 -25.50 25.77
C ASN A 92 11.16 -24.04 26.04
N ASP A 93 11.64 -23.10 25.23
CA ASP A 93 11.23 -21.70 25.31
C ASP A 93 9.93 -21.47 24.55
N ARG A 94 8.92 -20.89 25.21
CA ARG A 94 7.63 -20.53 24.62
C ARG A 94 7.00 -19.36 25.36
N ASN A 95 6.57 -18.33 24.64
CA ASN A 95 5.84 -17.18 25.19
C ASN A 95 6.47 -16.62 26.48
N ASN A 96 7.80 -16.48 26.50
CA ASN A 96 8.57 -16.01 27.64
C ASN A 96 8.87 -14.50 27.58
N THR A 97 8.08 -13.74 26.80
CA THR A 97 8.18 -12.29 26.66
C THR A 97 6.84 -11.65 26.97
N TYR A 98 6.85 -10.69 27.90
CA TYR A 98 5.68 -10.01 28.42
C TYR A 98 5.73 -8.52 28.10
N PHE A 99 4.59 -7.89 27.91
CA PHE A 99 4.48 -6.46 27.57
C PHE A 99 3.71 -5.69 28.63
N ILE A 100 4.33 -4.67 29.19
CA ILE A 100 3.80 -3.88 30.31
C ILE A 100 3.84 -2.39 29.97
N THR A 101 2.85 -1.62 30.39
CA THR A 101 2.75 -0.17 30.10
C THR A 101 2.76 0.64 31.39
N ILE A 102 3.59 1.68 31.46
CA ILE A 102 3.69 2.58 32.60
C ILE A 102 3.20 3.96 32.16
N GLU A 103 1.94 4.29 32.49
CA GLU A 103 1.27 5.54 32.06
C GLU A 103 1.18 6.62 33.16
N SER A 104 1.39 6.26 34.43
CA SER A 104 1.32 7.19 35.57
C SER A 104 2.64 7.93 35.80
N GLU A 105 2.63 9.11 36.43
CA GLU A 105 3.85 9.81 36.86
C GLU A 105 4.79 8.85 37.59
N LEU A 106 6.08 8.88 37.24
CA LEU A 106 7.08 7.97 37.81
C LEU A 106 7.15 8.22 39.33
N THR A 107 6.74 7.20 40.09
CA THR A 107 6.67 7.27 41.55
C THR A 107 8.02 6.94 42.18
N THR A 108 8.09 6.98 43.52
CA THR A 108 9.33 6.71 44.26
C THR A 108 9.74 5.24 44.25
N THR A 109 8.84 4.30 43.90
CA THR A 109 9.16 2.87 43.87
C THR A 109 8.38 2.15 42.76
N ILE A 110 9.11 1.47 41.88
CA ILE A 110 8.58 0.67 40.75
C ILE A 110 9.14 -0.74 40.85
N LEU A 111 8.25 -1.73 40.99
CA LEU A 111 8.60 -3.14 41.14
C LEU A 111 8.05 -3.97 39.97
N LEU A 112 8.89 -4.81 39.39
CA LEU A 112 8.46 -5.89 38.52
C LEU A 112 8.05 -7.09 39.36
N SER A 113 6.84 -7.61 39.20
CA SER A 113 6.38 -8.82 39.88
C SER A 113 5.94 -9.88 38.87
N ALA A 114 6.42 -11.11 38.99
CA ALA A 114 6.02 -12.22 38.13
C ALA A 114 5.51 -13.40 38.96
N MET A 115 4.41 -14.01 38.51
CA MET A 115 3.89 -15.26 39.09
C MET A 115 4.60 -16.43 38.41
N VAL A 116 5.51 -17.08 39.14
CA VAL A 116 6.42 -18.10 38.58
C VAL A 116 6.48 -19.36 39.43
N ARG A 117 6.90 -20.48 38.82
CA ARG A 117 7.33 -21.71 39.51
C ARG A 117 8.38 -22.45 38.69
N SER A 118 9.10 -23.37 39.32
CA SER A 118 9.90 -24.38 38.62
C SER A 118 9.06 -25.61 38.29
N ASP A 119 9.43 -26.36 37.25
CA ASP A 119 8.78 -27.63 36.87
C ASP A 119 9.22 -28.84 37.73
N GLY A 120 10.10 -28.60 38.70
CA GLY A 120 10.57 -29.52 39.74
C GLY A 120 11.63 -28.80 40.58
N GLY A 121 11.91 -29.30 41.79
CA GLY A 121 12.98 -28.81 42.66
C GLY A 121 13.02 -27.27 42.82
N CYS A 122 14.23 -26.73 43.06
CA CYS A 122 14.47 -25.29 43.12
C CYS A 122 15.70 -24.83 42.33
N ASP A 123 16.31 -25.74 41.56
CA ASP A 123 17.51 -25.44 40.78
C ASP A 123 17.19 -24.88 39.40
N SER A 124 16.90 -23.58 39.35
CA SER A 124 16.64 -22.81 38.13
C SER A 124 17.30 -21.43 38.22
N ASN A 125 17.99 -21.03 37.16
CA ASN A 125 18.69 -19.75 37.08
C ASN A 125 18.47 -19.11 35.71
N GLY A 126 18.43 -17.78 35.65
CA GLY A 126 18.27 -17.06 34.39
C GLY A 126 18.26 -15.55 34.52
N ILE A 127 18.13 -14.90 33.36
CA ILE A 127 18.22 -13.45 33.17
C ILE A 127 16.83 -12.93 32.77
N ILE A 128 16.46 -11.79 33.33
CA ILE A 128 15.26 -11.04 32.95
C ILE A 128 15.72 -9.77 32.25
N SER A 129 15.44 -9.66 30.96
CA SER A 129 15.78 -8.49 30.15
C SER A 129 14.58 -7.55 30.04
N ILE A 130 14.72 -6.31 30.48
CA ILE A 130 13.68 -5.27 30.36
C ILE A 130 14.13 -4.26 29.32
N LYS A 131 13.25 -3.96 28.36
CA LYS A 131 13.54 -3.02 27.26
C LYS A 131 12.35 -2.11 27.01
N LEU A 132 12.60 -0.81 26.95
CA LEU A 132 11.60 0.17 26.47
C LEU A 132 11.36 -0.07 24.97
N ILE A 133 10.10 -0.29 24.58
CA ILE A 133 9.71 -0.47 23.17
C ILE A 133 9.02 0.77 22.64
N GLU A 134 8.22 1.44 23.47
CA GLU A 134 7.42 2.59 23.05
C GLU A 134 7.24 3.57 24.20
N PRO A 135 7.68 4.82 24.11
CA PRO A 135 7.51 5.82 25.16
C PRO A 135 6.19 6.57 25.07
N SER A 136 5.66 7.00 26.22
CA SER A 136 4.46 7.84 26.32
C SER A 136 4.84 9.33 26.21
N PHE A 137 4.28 10.06 25.24
CA PHE A 137 4.51 11.50 25.06
C PHE A 137 3.39 12.36 25.67
N PRO A 138 3.70 13.56 26.20
CA PRO A 138 2.67 14.57 26.47
C PRO A 138 2.06 15.03 25.13
N LYS A 139 0.74 14.90 24.99
CA LYS A 139 -0.04 15.06 23.73
C LYS A 139 0.00 16.44 23.05
N ASN A 140 0.91 17.38 23.35
CA ASN A 140 0.84 18.76 22.83
C ASN A 140 2.18 19.47 22.57
N ILE A 141 3.32 18.77 22.53
CA ILE A 141 4.63 19.44 22.33
C ILE A 141 5.18 19.09 20.95
N ASN A 142 5.39 20.13 20.13
CA ASN A 142 6.02 20.00 18.82
C ASN A 142 7.56 20.09 18.97
N CYS A 143 8.20 18.94 19.22
CA CYS A 143 9.63 18.82 19.57
C CYS A 143 10.57 19.49 18.54
N TYR A 144 10.27 19.43 17.25
CA TYR A 144 11.09 20.07 16.22
C TYR A 144 11.04 21.61 16.33
N LYS A 145 9.86 22.20 16.60
CA LYS A 145 9.73 23.66 16.74
C LYS A 145 10.54 24.16 17.93
N ALA A 146 10.49 23.42 19.05
CA ALA A 146 11.31 23.73 20.22
C ALA A 146 12.81 23.64 19.90
N LEU A 147 13.23 22.58 19.21
CA LEU A 147 14.63 22.38 18.83
C LEU A 147 15.14 23.48 17.87
N ALA A 148 14.40 23.74 16.79
CA ALA A 148 14.73 24.76 15.80
C ALA A 148 14.75 26.16 16.43
N SER A 149 13.81 26.48 17.33
CA SER A 149 13.77 27.78 18.02
C SER A 149 15.03 28.06 18.87
N LEU A 150 15.68 27.00 19.37
CA LEU A 150 16.91 27.11 20.16
C LEU A 150 18.17 27.11 19.27
N ALA A 151 18.16 26.34 18.18
CA ALA A 151 19.31 26.13 17.33
C ALA A 151 19.47 27.19 16.24
N LEU A 152 18.38 27.61 15.59
CA LEU A 152 18.43 28.58 14.48
C LEU A 152 19.09 29.91 14.86
N PRO A 153 18.83 30.52 16.04
CA PRO A 153 19.51 31.76 16.44
C PRO A 153 21.03 31.60 16.55
N GLN A 154 21.51 30.40 16.87
CA GLN A 154 22.95 30.10 16.97
C GLN A 154 23.54 29.82 15.58
N LEU A 155 22.87 28.98 14.78
CA LEU A 155 23.31 28.59 13.44
C LEU A 155 23.31 29.77 12.45
N LEU A 156 22.38 30.70 12.60
CA LEU A 156 22.18 31.83 11.68
C LEU A 156 22.73 33.17 12.21
N LYS A 157 23.49 33.14 13.31
CA LYS A 157 24.10 34.33 13.89
C LYS A 157 24.98 35.05 12.86
N ASN A 158 24.66 36.30 12.54
CA ASN A 158 25.36 37.12 11.52
C ASN A 158 25.35 36.49 10.11
N VAL A 159 24.33 35.68 9.79
CA VAL A 159 24.10 35.16 8.43
C VAL A 159 22.92 35.93 7.85
N THR A 160 23.16 36.70 6.79
CA THR A 160 22.13 37.54 6.13
C THR A 160 21.80 37.08 4.71
N ASP A 161 22.69 36.33 4.09
CA ASP A 161 22.50 35.71 2.78
C ASP A 161 23.36 34.43 2.66
N VAL A 162 23.06 33.60 1.66
CA VAL A 162 23.78 32.36 1.34
C VAL A 162 24.14 32.39 -0.15
N ASP A 163 25.43 32.44 -0.45
CA ASP A 163 25.93 32.55 -1.83
C ASP A 163 26.83 31.38 -2.20
N ILE A 164 26.35 30.52 -3.10
CA ILE A 164 27.11 29.38 -3.65
C ILE A 164 27.51 29.60 -5.12
N ASN A 165 27.59 30.84 -5.60
CA ASN A 165 27.87 31.17 -7.01
C ASN A 165 26.97 30.38 -7.98
N GLU A 166 27.52 29.78 -9.04
CA GLU A 166 26.81 28.99 -10.05
C GLU A 166 26.59 27.52 -9.62
N CYS A 167 26.97 27.13 -8.39
CA CYS A 167 26.74 25.78 -7.91
C CYS A 167 25.24 25.50 -7.73
N ILE A 168 24.82 24.28 -8.06
CA ILE A 168 23.45 23.80 -7.86
C ILE A 168 23.46 22.84 -6.69
N ALA A 169 22.83 23.24 -5.59
CA ALA A 169 22.84 22.40 -4.43
C ALA A 169 21.77 21.30 -4.46
N GLY A 170 22.06 20.21 -3.76
CA GLY A 170 21.11 19.14 -3.52
C GLY A 170 20.20 19.39 -2.34
N THR A 171 19.04 18.75 -2.38
CA THR A 171 18.05 18.79 -1.30
C THR A 171 18.34 17.71 -0.27
N ILE A 172 18.41 18.09 1.01
CA ILE A 172 18.59 17.19 2.16
C ILE A 172 17.29 17.14 2.95
N LEU A 173 16.76 15.96 3.21
CA LEU A 173 15.46 15.79 3.86
C LEU A 173 15.60 15.54 5.37
N CYS A 174 14.67 16.09 6.16
CA CYS A 174 14.64 15.96 7.62
C CYS A 174 13.56 14.97 8.09
N LYS A 175 13.88 13.68 8.19
CA LYS A 175 12.93 12.55 8.40
C LYS A 175 12.22 12.49 9.77
N ASN A 176 12.69 13.21 10.79
CA ASN A 176 12.09 13.12 12.13
C ASN A 176 12.16 14.44 12.91
N ASP A 177 11.54 14.46 14.09
CA ASP A 177 11.45 15.60 15.01
C ASP A 177 12.79 16.05 15.62
N ARG A 178 13.88 15.30 15.38
CA ARG A 178 15.24 15.62 15.79
C ARG A 178 16.04 16.30 14.68
N SER A 179 15.50 16.37 13.46
CA SER A 179 16.09 17.01 12.29
C SER A 179 15.26 18.20 11.85
N PHE A 180 15.91 19.29 11.44
CA PHE A 180 15.22 20.50 11.00
C PHE A 180 16.02 21.22 9.90
N PRO A 181 15.32 21.86 8.95
CA PRO A 181 15.98 22.69 7.95
C PRO A 181 16.54 23.96 8.60
N VAL A 182 17.64 24.46 8.05
CA VAL A 182 18.32 25.70 8.44
C VAL A 182 18.18 26.76 7.34
N ILE A 183 18.37 26.34 6.08
CA ILE A 183 18.22 27.17 4.88
C ILE A 183 17.43 26.39 3.85
N CYS A 184 16.44 27.03 3.23
CA CYS A 184 15.62 26.46 2.16
C CYS A 184 15.60 27.34 0.91
N ASP A 185 15.13 26.84 -0.22
CA ASP A 185 14.74 27.68 -1.34
C ASP A 185 13.32 28.26 -1.20
N SER A 186 12.90 29.02 -2.22
CA SER A 186 11.56 29.60 -2.31
C SER A 186 10.42 28.58 -2.24
N ASN A 187 10.69 27.33 -2.62
CA ASN A 187 9.73 26.22 -2.65
C ASN A 187 9.81 25.35 -1.39
N GLY A 188 10.67 25.71 -0.43
CA GLY A 188 10.82 24.99 0.84
C GLY A 188 11.77 23.80 0.79
N ARG A 189 12.49 23.57 -0.31
CA ARG A 189 13.51 22.51 -0.38
C ARG A 189 14.73 22.92 0.42
N SER A 190 15.15 22.05 1.32
CA SER A 190 16.22 22.35 2.27
C SER A 190 17.61 22.11 1.69
N LEU A 191 18.39 23.19 1.70
CA LEU A 191 19.79 23.23 1.31
C LEU A 191 20.70 22.86 2.49
N VAL A 192 20.39 23.37 3.68
CA VAL A 192 21.14 23.10 4.90
C VAL A 192 20.19 22.53 5.92
N CYS A 193 20.56 21.40 6.52
CA CYS A 193 19.79 20.73 7.56
C CYS A 193 20.67 20.49 8.77
N ALA A 194 20.06 20.53 9.96
CA ALA A 194 20.71 20.19 11.21
C ALA A 194 19.90 19.10 11.92
N CYS A 195 20.58 18.27 12.72
CA CYS A 195 19.88 17.32 13.57
C CYS A 195 20.62 17.04 14.89
N LEU A 196 19.84 16.61 15.88
CA LEU A 196 20.35 15.96 17.09
C LEU A 196 20.47 14.45 16.86
N ALA A 197 21.64 13.91 17.18
CA ALA A 197 22.05 12.56 16.87
C ALA A 197 22.60 11.87 18.13
N GLY A 198 21.71 11.35 18.97
CA GLY A 198 22.11 10.86 20.30
C GLY A 198 22.42 12.03 21.23
N LYS A 199 23.66 12.04 21.79
CA LYS A 199 24.24 13.22 22.46
C LYS A 199 24.96 14.18 21.48
N GLY A 200 25.19 13.74 20.24
CA GLY A 200 25.89 14.49 19.22
C GLY A 200 24.98 15.35 18.35
N LYS A 201 25.60 16.08 17.43
CA LYS A 201 24.93 17.05 16.55
C LYS A 201 25.51 16.97 15.15
N ILE A 202 24.66 17.08 14.13
CA ILE A 202 25.07 17.06 12.74
C ILE A 202 24.53 18.31 12.04
N VAL A 203 25.36 18.94 11.21
CA VAL A 203 24.93 19.94 10.21
C VAL A 203 25.39 19.48 8.84
N ALA A 204 24.45 19.36 7.90
CA ALA A 204 24.69 18.89 6.55
C ALA A 204 24.35 19.99 5.53
N PHE A 205 25.25 20.21 4.57
CA PHE A 205 25.13 21.18 3.49
C PHE A 205 24.94 20.49 2.14
N GLY A 206 23.98 20.94 1.35
CA GLY A 206 23.57 20.31 0.09
C GLY A 206 24.57 20.36 -1.05
N HIS A 207 25.78 20.91 -0.84
CA HIS A 207 26.80 20.99 -1.89
C HIS A 207 28.23 20.97 -1.34
N PRO A 208 29.18 20.26 -1.99
CA PRO A 208 30.59 20.22 -1.58
C PRO A 208 31.29 21.58 -1.52
N CYS A 209 30.84 22.55 -2.33
CA CYS A 209 31.41 23.91 -2.38
C CYS A 209 31.47 24.62 -1.03
N PHE A 210 30.61 24.27 -0.08
CA PHE A 210 30.63 24.85 1.26
C PHE A 210 31.89 24.51 2.05
N LEU A 211 32.63 23.46 1.68
CA LEU A 211 33.85 23.04 2.37
C LEU A 211 35.06 22.84 1.44
N ASN A 212 34.90 22.93 0.10
CA ASN A 212 36.00 22.74 -0.84
C ASN A 212 36.31 23.93 -1.79
N ASP A 213 35.49 24.98 -1.81
CA ASP A 213 35.74 26.20 -2.62
C ASP A 213 36.01 27.41 -1.71
N LEU A 214 37.25 27.92 -1.74
CA LEU A 214 37.68 29.03 -0.86
C LEU A 214 36.87 30.31 -1.03
N ASN A 215 36.37 30.61 -2.24
CA ASN A 215 35.56 31.80 -2.46
C ASN A 215 34.18 31.64 -1.80
N ILE A 216 33.57 30.47 -1.95
CA ILE A 216 32.28 30.16 -1.35
C ILE A 216 32.41 30.02 0.17
N ILE A 217 33.48 29.41 0.67
CA ILE A 217 33.79 29.34 2.11
C ILE A 217 33.88 30.74 2.70
N ASN A 218 34.62 31.66 2.06
CA ASN A 218 34.78 33.02 2.56
C ASN A 218 33.45 33.78 2.58
N LYS A 219 32.60 33.61 1.55
CA LYS A 219 31.27 34.23 1.49
C LYS A 219 30.30 33.68 2.55
N ASN A 220 30.40 32.39 2.88
CA ASN A 220 29.52 31.72 3.84
C ASN A 220 30.21 31.46 5.19
N LYS A 221 31.30 32.18 5.50
CA LYS A 221 32.19 31.89 6.64
C LYS A 221 31.43 31.84 7.97
N ASN A 222 30.53 32.79 8.20
CA ASN A 222 29.73 32.84 9.43
C ASN A 222 28.84 31.60 9.59
N LEU A 223 28.17 31.16 8.52
CA LEU A 223 27.31 29.99 8.55
C LEU A 223 28.09 28.71 8.88
N ILE A 224 29.25 28.52 8.25
CA ILE A 224 30.12 27.35 8.48
C ILE A 224 30.70 27.41 9.91
N GLN A 225 31.17 28.57 10.35
CA GLN A 225 31.70 28.79 11.70
C GLN A 225 30.64 28.49 12.76
N ASN A 226 29.40 28.96 12.56
CA ASN A 226 28.30 28.72 13.48
C ASN A 226 27.92 27.24 13.53
N ALA A 227 27.94 26.53 12.39
CA ALA A 227 27.71 25.09 12.35
C ALA A 227 28.77 24.32 13.14
N ILE A 228 30.05 24.68 12.99
CA ILE A 228 31.16 24.09 13.75
C ILE A 228 31.00 24.36 15.26
N GLN A 229 30.69 25.60 15.65
CA GLN A 229 30.49 25.96 17.05
C GLN A 229 29.27 25.27 17.65
N TRP A 230 28.16 25.22 16.93
CA TRP A 230 26.93 24.59 17.41
C TRP A 230 27.10 23.09 17.63
N THR A 231 27.89 22.42 16.79
CA THR A 231 28.18 20.99 16.87
C THR A 231 29.23 20.63 17.93
N SER A 232 30.03 21.59 18.40
CA SER A 232 31.11 21.36 19.37
C SER A 232 30.62 21.35 20.83
N ASN A 233 31.25 20.55 21.69
CA ASN A 233 30.92 20.40 23.12
C ASN A 233 31.91 21.13 24.07
N ASN A 234 32.34 22.35 23.70
CA ASN A 234 33.06 23.36 24.52
C ASN A 234 34.59 23.49 24.35
N ASN A 235 35.33 22.46 23.91
CA ASN A 235 36.79 22.57 23.75
C ASN A 235 37.23 22.98 22.33
N ASN A 236 36.30 23.05 21.37
CA ASN A 236 36.52 23.45 19.97
C ASN A 236 37.70 22.73 19.29
N ARG A 237 37.93 21.45 19.61
CA ARG A 237 38.89 20.61 18.89
C ARG A 237 38.27 20.20 17.56
N ILE A 238 38.60 20.93 16.50
CA ILE A 238 38.00 20.74 15.18
C ILE A 238 38.95 19.93 14.31
N GLY A 239 38.45 18.85 13.74
CA GLY A 239 39.18 18.01 12.81
C GLY A 239 38.66 18.15 11.38
N PHE A 240 39.53 18.44 10.42
CA PHE A 240 39.20 18.55 9.00
C PHE A 240 39.76 17.36 8.24
N TYR A 241 38.87 16.47 7.77
CA TYR A 241 39.27 15.24 7.09
C TYR A 241 39.62 15.53 5.63
N ASN A 242 40.86 15.27 5.21
CA ASN A 242 41.35 15.41 3.82
C ASN A 242 41.26 16.79 3.14
N TYR A 243 40.92 17.88 3.85
CA TYR A 243 40.83 19.24 3.27
C TYR A 243 41.77 20.24 3.95
N GLN A 244 42.12 21.29 3.20
CA GLN A 244 42.99 22.40 3.60
C GLN A 244 42.18 23.66 3.96
N ILE A 245 41.34 23.58 5.00
CA ILE A 245 40.55 24.73 5.50
C ILE A 245 40.74 24.95 7.01
N GLU A 246 41.68 24.20 7.61
CA GLU A 246 42.03 24.24 9.02
C GLU A 246 42.52 25.62 9.46
N GLU A 247 43.22 26.36 8.60
CA GLU A 247 43.70 27.71 8.91
C GLU A 247 42.55 28.73 9.04
N ILE A 248 41.47 28.57 8.27
CA ILE A 248 40.34 29.50 8.26
C ILE A 248 39.51 29.39 9.55
N PHE A 249 39.37 28.17 10.06
CA PHE A 249 38.51 27.82 11.19
C PHE A 249 39.27 27.37 12.45
N GLN A 250 40.60 27.46 12.44
CA GLN A 250 41.50 27.09 13.55
C GLN A 250 41.37 25.62 13.97
N GLY A 251 41.32 24.71 12.99
CA GLY A 251 41.26 23.27 13.23
C GLY A 251 42.59 22.55 13.03
N THR A 252 42.51 21.22 13.04
CA THR A 252 43.62 20.31 12.73
C THR A 252 43.25 19.45 11.53
N ARG A 253 44.19 19.28 10.60
CA ARG A 253 43.99 18.35 9.49
C ARG A 253 44.03 16.91 9.99
N MET A 254 42.97 16.16 9.71
CA MET A 254 42.84 14.77 10.09
C MET A 254 43.31 13.82 8.99
N THR A 255 43.77 12.64 9.42
CA THR A 255 44.07 11.50 8.52
C THR A 255 43.29 10.26 8.93
N ASP A 256 43.20 9.28 8.02
CA ASP A 256 42.53 8.00 8.25
C ASP A 256 43.01 7.25 9.52
N SER A 257 44.21 7.54 10.03
CA SER A 257 44.78 6.87 11.20
C SER A 257 44.29 7.42 12.55
N GLU A 258 43.68 8.60 12.57
CA GLU A 258 43.30 9.26 13.81
C GLU A 258 41.98 8.73 14.39
N ASN A 259 41.86 8.84 15.72
CA ASN A 259 40.63 8.48 16.43
C ASN A 259 39.70 9.68 16.51
N PHE A 260 38.44 9.50 16.08
CA PHE A 260 37.41 10.54 16.07
C PHE A 260 37.20 11.19 17.45
N SER A 261 37.38 10.45 18.54
CA SER A 261 37.24 10.97 19.92
C SER A 261 38.25 12.07 20.31
N ASN A 262 39.30 12.28 19.51
CA ASN A 262 40.26 13.37 19.74
C ASN A 262 39.66 14.74 19.42
N PHE A 263 38.56 14.77 18.68
CA PHE A 263 37.90 15.97 18.19
C PHE A 263 36.52 16.11 18.83
N ASP A 264 36.08 17.36 18.99
CA ASP A 264 34.71 17.67 19.40
C ASP A 264 33.79 17.81 18.18
N THR A 265 34.35 18.27 17.05
CA THR A 265 33.66 18.36 15.76
C THR A 265 34.57 17.85 14.66
N ILE A 266 34.02 17.03 13.77
CA ILE A 266 34.70 16.56 12.55
C ILE A 266 34.00 17.13 11.33
N CYS A 267 34.80 17.67 10.41
CA CYS A 267 34.37 18.27 9.16
C CYS A 267 34.83 17.41 7.97
N PHE A 268 33.93 17.02 7.07
CA PHE A 268 34.28 16.25 5.87
C PHE A 268 33.31 16.46 4.71
N CYS A 269 33.79 16.33 3.47
CA CYS A 269 32.96 16.46 2.27
C CYS A 269 32.36 15.13 1.80
N ASP A 270 31.50 15.24 0.78
CA ASP A 270 30.77 14.13 0.20
C ASP A 270 31.65 12.93 -0.24
N SER A 271 32.83 13.21 -0.75
CA SER A 271 33.76 12.23 -1.31
C SER A 271 34.61 11.54 -0.24
N ASP A 272 34.55 12.01 1.01
CA ASP A 272 35.50 11.68 2.07
C ASP A 272 34.88 10.97 3.27
N ILE A 273 33.61 10.56 3.19
CA ILE A 273 33.02 9.75 4.26
C ILE A 273 33.80 8.42 4.40
N PRO A 274 34.40 8.12 5.57
CA PRO A 274 35.21 6.93 5.75
C PRO A 274 34.29 5.70 5.88
N LEU A 275 33.86 5.16 4.74
CA LEU A 275 32.89 4.05 4.65
C LEU A 275 33.31 2.81 5.44
N ASN A 276 34.62 2.57 5.54
CA ASN A 276 35.23 1.49 6.33
C ASN A 276 35.18 1.74 7.85
N LYS A 277 34.83 2.95 8.30
CA LYS A 277 34.73 3.36 9.71
C LYS A 277 33.35 3.91 10.08
N ILE A 278 32.32 3.62 9.28
CA ILE A 278 30.96 4.15 9.48
C ILE A 278 30.41 3.84 10.89
N ASP A 279 30.74 2.67 11.46
CA ASP A 279 30.32 2.29 12.81
C ASP A 279 31.05 3.06 13.90
N ASP A 280 32.32 3.38 13.70
CA ASP A 280 33.08 4.21 14.63
C ASP A 280 32.62 5.67 14.56
N LEU A 281 32.26 6.15 13.37
CA LEU A 281 31.64 7.46 13.17
C LEU A 281 30.27 7.54 13.85
N ARG A 282 29.44 6.49 13.72
CA ARG A 282 28.17 6.36 14.47
C ARG A 282 28.41 6.47 15.97
N LYS A 283 29.30 5.63 16.52
CA LYS A 283 29.62 5.63 17.96
C LYS A 283 30.12 7.00 18.43
N TYR A 284 30.97 7.65 17.65
CA TYR A 284 31.47 8.99 17.94
C TYR A 284 30.33 9.99 18.09
N VAL A 285 29.41 10.05 17.13
CA VAL A 285 28.26 10.96 17.18
C VAL A 285 27.34 10.62 18.36
N PHE A 286 27.00 9.35 18.56
CA PHE A 286 26.16 8.93 19.69
C PHE A 286 26.75 9.31 21.05
N ASN A 287 28.09 9.30 21.18
CA ASN A 287 28.82 9.69 22.39
C ASN A 287 28.99 11.20 22.57
N GLY A 288 28.40 12.03 21.69
CA GLY A 288 28.45 13.49 21.80
C GLY A 288 29.22 14.18 20.70
N GLY A 289 29.86 13.44 19.80
CA GLY A 289 30.64 14.01 18.70
C GLY A 289 29.82 14.87 17.74
N GLY A 290 30.40 15.99 17.31
CA GLY A 290 29.85 16.87 16.29
C GLY A 290 30.28 16.49 14.88
N ILE A 291 29.38 16.61 13.90
CA ILE A 291 29.70 16.48 12.47
C ILE A 291 29.24 17.72 11.70
N VAL A 292 30.11 18.26 10.86
CA VAL A 292 29.75 19.20 9.80
C VAL A 292 30.13 18.59 8.47
N THR A 293 29.18 18.45 7.55
CA THR A 293 29.45 17.72 6.30
C THR A 293 28.71 18.29 5.09
N THR A 294 29.17 17.92 3.89
CA THR A 294 28.52 18.26 2.62
C THR A 294 28.03 17.00 1.92
N CYS A 295 26.95 17.14 1.15
CA CYS A 295 26.37 16.03 0.41
C CYS A 295 25.52 16.50 -0.78
N ILE A 296 25.66 15.85 -1.93
CA ILE A 296 24.94 16.20 -3.16
C ILE A 296 24.32 14.96 -3.83
N GLY A 297 23.13 14.56 -3.36
CA GLY A 297 22.50 13.31 -3.80
C GLY A 297 22.11 13.27 -5.28
N TRP A 298 21.69 14.40 -5.87
CA TRP A 298 21.39 14.50 -7.30
C TRP A 298 22.64 14.31 -8.16
N GLY A 299 23.73 15.01 -7.84
CA GLY A 299 25.01 14.91 -8.55
C GLY A 299 25.58 13.49 -8.46
N TRP A 300 25.49 12.86 -7.28
CA TRP A 300 25.87 11.46 -7.12
C TRP A 300 25.04 10.53 -8.03
N SER A 301 23.73 10.78 -8.16
CA SER A 301 22.85 9.94 -8.97
C SER A 301 23.10 10.08 -10.47
N GLN A 302 23.48 11.27 -10.94
CA GLN A 302 23.91 11.47 -12.33
C GLN A 302 25.15 10.64 -12.69
N LEU A 303 26.10 10.54 -11.75
CA LEU A 303 27.32 9.74 -11.95
C LEU A 303 27.10 8.23 -11.75
N HIS A 304 25.93 7.83 -11.23
CA HIS A 304 25.61 6.43 -10.91
C HIS A 304 24.18 6.03 -11.36
N PRO A 305 23.86 6.11 -12.67
CA PRO A 305 22.50 5.93 -13.17
C PRO A 305 21.90 4.53 -12.88
N ASN A 306 22.75 3.51 -12.73
CA ASN A 306 22.33 2.13 -12.47
C ASN A 306 22.32 1.76 -10.97
N LYS A 307 22.55 2.71 -10.06
CA LYS A 307 22.60 2.46 -8.61
C LYS A 307 21.45 3.15 -7.89
N SER A 308 21.01 2.54 -6.78
CA SER A 308 19.95 3.08 -5.94
C SER A 308 20.51 4.15 -5.01
N ILE A 309 20.00 5.39 -5.08
CA ILE A 309 20.39 6.42 -4.11
C ILE A 309 20.07 6.01 -2.67
N LYS A 310 19.06 5.15 -2.47
CA LYS A 310 18.72 4.60 -1.17
C LYS A 310 19.81 3.68 -0.63
N ASN A 311 20.16 2.65 -1.40
CA ASN A 311 20.96 1.53 -0.89
C ASN A 311 22.46 1.74 -1.11
N ASP A 312 22.83 2.49 -2.16
CA ASP A 312 24.19 2.57 -2.65
C ASP A 312 24.86 3.91 -2.37
N ASN A 313 24.09 4.97 -2.08
CA ASN A 313 24.66 6.26 -1.71
C ASN A 313 25.34 6.16 -0.33
N PRO A 314 26.63 6.53 -0.20
CA PRO A 314 27.39 6.47 1.05
C PRO A 314 26.71 7.13 2.26
N PHE A 315 26.12 8.31 2.06
CA PHE A 315 25.46 9.05 3.14
C PHE A 315 24.11 8.48 3.50
N ASN A 316 23.36 7.92 2.55
CA ASN A 316 22.10 7.24 2.88
C ASN A 316 22.32 5.90 3.61
N LYS A 317 23.58 5.45 3.78
CA LYS A 317 23.93 4.38 4.74
C LYS A 317 24.15 4.88 6.17
N PHE A 318 24.30 6.20 6.37
CA PHE A 318 24.62 6.82 7.66
C PHE A 318 23.50 7.76 8.16
N PHE A 319 23.11 8.73 7.34
CA PHE A 319 22.15 9.79 7.65
C PHE A 319 20.75 9.33 8.10
N PRO A 320 20.14 8.27 7.54
CA PRO A 320 18.76 7.93 7.89
C PRO A 320 18.55 7.58 9.36
N GLU A 321 19.60 7.13 10.07
CA GLU A 321 19.58 6.84 11.51
C GLU A 321 19.44 8.12 12.35
N PHE A 322 19.96 9.24 11.83
CA PHE A 322 19.96 10.55 12.46
C PHE A 322 18.85 11.47 11.94
N GLY A 323 17.96 10.95 11.10
CA GLY A 323 16.86 11.72 10.55
C GLY A 323 17.22 12.57 9.33
N LEU A 324 18.35 12.34 8.68
CA LEU A 324 18.70 13.04 7.44
C LEU A 324 18.62 12.07 6.24
N VAL A 325 18.28 12.55 5.05
CA VAL A 325 18.31 11.73 3.82
C VAL A 325 18.73 12.60 2.64
N ASN A 326 19.69 12.13 1.84
CA ASN A 326 20.03 12.78 0.58
C ASN A 326 19.04 12.39 -0.50
N SER A 327 18.49 13.40 -1.17
CA SER A 327 17.55 13.23 -2.28
C SER A 327 18.25 13.33 -3.63
N ARG A 328 17.54 12.89 -4.67
CA ARG A 328 17.92 13.07 -6.08
C ARG A 328 17.62 14.47 -6.61
N ASP A 329 17.17 15.40 -5.77
CA ASP A 329 16.64 16.69 -6.18
C ASP A 329 17.62 17.84 -5.94
N CYS A 330 17.46 18.87 -6.77
CA CYS A 330 18.17 20.13 -6.66
C CYS A 330 17.31 21.18 -5.94
N SER A 331 17.97 22.04 -5.17
CA SER A 331 17.41 23.28 -4.62
C SER A 331 17.80 24.46 -5.50
N TRP A 332 16.90 25.44 -5.65
CA TRP A 332 17.06 26.55 -6.59
C TRP A 332 17.12 27.91 -5.89
N LYS A 333 17.81 28.89 -6.48
CA LYS A 333 17.80 30.28 -5.97
C LYS A 333 16.42 30.92 -6.17
N PRO A 334 15.99 31.86 -5.30
CA PRO A 334 16.73 32.41 -4.16
C PRO A 334 16.65 31.54 -2.89
N TYR A 335 17.74 31.52 -2.13
CA TYR A 335 17.77 30.86 -0.82
C TYR A 335 17.19 31.78 0.26
N LYS A 336 16.40 31.19 1.14
CA LYS A 336 15.75 31.83 2.28
C LYS A 336 16.37 31.33 3.57
N ILE A 337 16.86 32.26 4.36
CA ILE A 337 17.26 32.01 5.75
C ILE A 337 16.00 31.91 6.59
N LEU A 338 15.84 30.81 7.32
CA LEU A 338 14.66 30.58 8.14
C LEU A 338 14.67 31.48 9.39
N SER A 339 13.58 32.19 9.66
CA SER A 339 13.41 32.90 10.93
C SER A 339 13.05 31.94 12.07
N HIS A 340 13.40 32.30 13.31
CA HIS A 340 13.06 31.54 14.51
C HIS A 340 11.55 31.38 14.75
N ASP A 341 10.71 32.21 14.12
CA ASP A 341 9.25 32.18 14.22
C ASP A 341 8.58 31.60 12.96
N SER A 342 9.35 31.09 11.99
CA SER A 342 8.77 30.56 10.77
C SER A 342 8.03 29.24 11.07
N ASN A 343 6.74 29.20 10.74
CA ASN A 343 5.92 27.97 10.72
C ASN A 343 6.34 27.07 9.54
N PHE A 344 7.64 26.79 9.42
CA PHE A 344 8.14 25.84 8.47
C PHE A 344 7.83 24.45 9.01
N HIS A 345 6.88 23.80 8.37
CA HIS A 345 6.51 22.42 8.63
C HIS A 345 7.41 21.52 7.78
N PHE A 346 7.78 20.36 8.32
CA PHE A 346 8.45 19.27 7.60
C PHE A 346 7.78 18.98 6.23
N LEU A 347 6.47 19.22 6.16
CA LEU A 347 5.61 19.06 5.00
C LEU A 347 5.73 20.17 3.93
N GLN A 348 6.21 21.38 4.25
CA GLN A 348 6.49 22.40 3.22
C GLN A 348 7.71 22.01 2.37
N THR A 349 8.68 21.33 2.97
CA THR A 349 9.78 20.69 2.24
C THR A 349 9.29 19.53 1.39
N PHE A 350 8.23 18.83 1.81
CA PHE A 350 7.57 17.76 1.04
C PHE A 350 6.72 18.29 -0.13
N SER A 351 5.93 19.35 0.07
CA SER A 351 5.08 19.93 -0.99
C SER A 351 5.91 20.50 -2.14
N GLY A 352 7.03 21.16 -1.82
CA GLY A 352 7.99 21.62 -2.84
C GLY A 352 8.74 20.48 -3.55
N PHE A 353 8.76 19.28 -2.96
CA PHE A 353 9.34 18.07 -3.55
C PHE A 353 8.34 17.32 -4.44
N SER A 354 7.05 17.27 -4.09
CA SER A 354 6.03 16.55 -4.86
C SER A 354 5.61 17.27 -6.14
N SER A 355 5.55 18.60 -6.16
CA SER A 355 4.98 19.38 -7.28
C SER A 355 5.68 19.16 -8.63
N ASP A 356 7.02 19.10 -8.64
CA ASP A 356 7.80 19.10 -9.90
C ASP A 356 7.97 17.70 -10.49
N ARG A 357 7.99 16.66 -9.66
CA ARG A 357 8.25 15.26 -10.07
C ARG A 357 6.98 14.51 -10.44
N VAL A 358 5.86 14.85 -9.81
CA VAL A 358 4.53 14.35 -10.21
C VAL A 358 4.18 14.90 -11.60
N ALA A 359 4.53 16.16 -11.89
CA ALA A 359 4.39 16.73 -13.23
C ALA A 359 5.28 16.04 -14.29
N GLN A 360 6.32 15.32 -13.88
CA GLN A 360 7.31 14.66 -14.75
C GLN A 360 7.26 13.12 -14.71
N GLY A 361 6.38 12.53 -13.88
CA GLY A 361 6.19 11.07 -13.78
C GLY A 361 7.31 10.28 -13.07
N ASP A 362 8.22 10.95 -12.33
CA ASP A 362 9.45 10.34 -11.78
C ASP A 362 9.49 10.43 -10.24
N TYR A 363 8.71 9.62 -9.52
CA TYR A 363 8.68 9.64 -8.05
C TYR A 363 9.46 8.47 -7.42
N ASP A 364 10.16 8.71 -6.29
CA ASP A 364 10.84 7.66 -5.50
C ASP A 364 9.95 7.24 -4.29
N PRO A 365 9.34 6.04 -4.29
CA PRO A 365 8.48 5.54 -3.22
C PRO A 365 9.17 5.39 -1.85
N TYR A 366 10.51 5.36 -1.82
CA TYR A 366 11.28 5.21 -0.59
C TYR A 366 11.42 6.51 0.19
N LEU A 367 11.64 7.64 -0.50
CA LEU A 367 11.67 8.96 0.13
C LEU A 367 10.32 9.20 0.80
N LEU A 368 9.21 8.92 0.09
CA LEU A 368 7.84 8.92 0.62
C LEU A 368 7.62 8.05 1.87
N LYS A 369 8.16 6.81 1.88
CA LYS A 369 8.08 5.92 3.05
C LYS A 369 8.83 6.48 4.26
N CYS A 370 9.91 7.23 4.02
CA CYS A 370 10.61 7.93 5.10
C CYS A 370 9.79 9.10 5.64
N TYR A 371 9.06 9.84 4.77
CA TYR A 371 8.22 10.97 5.16
C TYR A 371 7.02 10.60 6.04
N LEU A 372 6.29 9.54 5.70
CA LEU A 372 5.04 9.17 6.41
C LEU A 372 5.26 8.45 7.76
N SER A 373 6.51 8.27 8.19
CA SER A 373 6.85 7.39 9.31
C SER A 373 6.93 8.06 10.68
N ASN A 374 6.88 9.39 10.81
CA ASN A 374 7.07 10.06 12.12
C ASN A 374 6.38 11.44 12.23
N THR A 375 5.15 11.51 12.77
CA THR A 375 4.72 12.38 13.91
C THR A 375 3.18 12.48 14.02
N PRO A 376 2.57 12.41 15.24
CA PRO A 376 1.11 12.50 15.44
C PRO A 376 0.48 13.88 15.16
N ASN A 377 1.18 14.98 15.47
CA ASN A 377 0.60 16.34 15.44
C ASN A 377 0.34 16.90 14.02
N GLU A 378 0.96 16.32 12.99
CA GLU A 378 0.77 16.76 11.60
C GLU A 378 -0.45 16.09 10.95
N PHE A 379 -0.91 14.96 11.52
CA PHE A 379 -2.15 14.30 11.11
C PHE A 379 -3.40 15.10 11.47
N ASP A 380 -3.41 15.78 12.62
CA ASP A 380 -4.52 16.64 13.04
C ASP A 380 -4.73 17.84 12.09
N TYR A 381 -3.65 18.39 11.53
CA TYR A 381 -3.71 19.47 10.54
C TYR A 381 -4.36 19.00 9.23
N TYR A 382 -3.92 17.88 8.66
CA TYR A 382 -4.54 17.34 7.44
C TYR A 382 -5.92 16.74 7.68
N SER A 383 -6.19 16.15 8.86
CA SER A 383 -7.55 15.80 9.31
C SER A 383 -8.47 17.01 9.33
N SER A 384 -7.98 18.17 9.78
CA SER A 384 -8.76 19.40 9.74
C SER A 384 -9.03 19.88 8.31
N LEU A 385 -8.07 19.69 7.38
CA LEU A 385 -8.22 19.99 5.95
C LEU A 385 -9.21 19.04 5.25
N LEU A 386 -9.16 17.75 5.60
CA LEU A 386 -10.07 16.69 5.17
C LEU A 386 -11.52 16.97 5.63
N ASN A 387 -11.67 17.48 6.86
CA ASN A 387 -12.96 17.81 7.46
C ASN A 387 -13.48 19.20 7.02
N SER A 388 -12.60 20.13 6.65
CA SER A 388 -12.97 21.47 6.20
C SER A 388 -13.37 21.45 4.72
N ARG A 389 -14.66 21.20 4.47
CA ARG A 389 -15.43 21.47 3.24
C ARG A 389 -14.61 21.84 1.98
N CYS A 390 -14.60 20.86 1.08
CA CYS A 390 -14.43 20.91 -0.39
C CYS A 390 -13.19 20.17 -0.90
N TYR A 391 -13.22 18.82 -0.81
CA TYR A 391 -12.40 17.92 -1.64
C TYR A 391 -12.45 18.29 -3.14
N ALA A 392 -13.56 18.85 -3.61
CA ALA A 392 -13.71 19.37 -4.97
C ALA A 392 -12.74 20.52 -5.31
N ASN A 393 -12.39 21.37 -4.33
CA ASN A 393 -11.57 22.57 -4.52
C ASN A 393 -10.11 22.41 -4.06
N ALA A 394 -9.72 21.23 -3.58
CA ALA A 394 -8.35 20.95 -3.18
C ALA A 394 -7.40 21.09 -4.40
N SER A 395 -6.22 21.69 -4.19
CA SER A 395 -5.20 21.80 -5.24
C SER A 395 -4.72 20.41 -5.66
N LEU A 396 -4.08 20.28 -6.83
CA LEU A 396 -3.53 19.00 -7.29
C LEU A 396 -2.50 18.43 -6.28
N ASP A 397 -1.76 19.31 -5.62
CA ASP A 397 -0.79 18.98 -4.57
C ASP A 397 -1.47 18.44 -3.30
N ASP A 398 -2.59 19.06 -2.88
CA ASP A 398 -3.38 18.59 -1.74
C ASP A 398 -4.02 17.23 -2.04
N LYS A 399 -4.60 17.07 -3.23
CA LYS A 399 -5.20 15.82 -3.70
C LYS A 399 -4.16 14.68 -3.68
N TYR A 400 -2.96 14.91 -4.20
CA TYR A 400 -1.88 13.92 -4.21
C TYR A 400 -1.40 13.54 -2.81
N CYS A 401 -1.19 14.52 -1.91
CA CYS A 401 -0.84 14.26 -0.51
C CYS A 401 -1.89 13.40 0.20
N LEU A 402 -3.18 13.65 -0.05
CA LEU A 402 -4.28 12.89 0.53
C LEU A 402 -4.36 11.44 0.00
N SER A 403 -4.10 11.23 -1.30
CA SER A 403 -3.99 9.88 -1.89
C SER A 403 -2.81 9.08 -1.29
N MET A 404 -1.71 9.76 -0.98
CA MET A 404 -0.50 9.13 -0.44
C MET A 404 -0.59 8.82 1.05
N ILE A 405 -1.25 9.68 1.82
CA ILE A 405 -1.60 9.42 3.23
C ILE A 405 -2.53 8.21 3.28
N SER A 406 -3.58 8.16 2.43
CA SER A 406 -4.56 7.07 2.39
C SER A 406 -3.97 5.67 2.17
N ALA A 407 -2.95 5.57 1.31
CA ALA A 407 -2.41 4.30 0.84
C ALA A 407 -1.50 3.56 1.84
N LYS A 408 -1.06 4.19 2.95
CA LYS A 408 0.01 3.62 3.82
C LYS A 408 -0.18 3.79 5.33
N MET A 409 -1.40 4.06 5.82
CA MET A 409 -1.70 4.20 7.26
C MET A 409 -1.75 2.86 8.02
N GLU A 410 -0.62 2.14 8.04
CA GLU A 410 -0.55 0.84 8.72
C GLU A 410 -0.42 0.96 10.25
N ASN A 411 -0.11 2.12 10.86
CA ASN A 411 0.23 2.23 12.29
C ASN A 411 -0.06 3.61 12.95
N CYS A 412 -1.27 4.19 12.84
CA CYS A 412 -1.55 5.46 13.55
C CYS A 412 -2.83 5.39 14.40
N GLU A 413 -2.67 5.46 15.72
CA GLU A 413 -3.74 5.53 16.72
C GLU A 413 -4.36 6.94 16.86
N TYR A 414 -4.71 7.65 15.79
CA TYR A 414 -5.45 8.92 15.92
C TYR A 414 -6.34 9.12 14.69
N LEU A 415 -7.57 8.59 14.71
CA LEU A 415 -8.43 8.49 13.52
C LEU A 415 -9.89 8.94 13.74
N HIS A 416 -10.14 9.90 14.63
CA HIS A 416 -11.49 10.46 14.75
C HIS A 416 -11.97 11.23 13.50
N ALA A 417 -11.07 11.63 12.60
CA ALA A 417 -11.40 12.32 11.34
C ALA A 417 -11.64 11.39 10.13
N GLN A 418 -11.32 10.09 10.21
CA GLN A 418 -11.48 9.16 9.09
C GLN A 418 -12.90 8.61 8.93
N ASN A 419 -13.73 8.71 9.97
CA ASN A 419 -15.11 8.25 9.92
C ASN A 419 -15.94 8.94 8.83
N ASP A 420 -15.66 10.19 8.46
CA ASP A 420 -16.48 10.90 7.48
C ASP A 420 -16.22 10.48 6.02
N ILE A 421 -14.99 10.05 5.69
CA ILE A 421 -14.65 9.55 4.34
C ILE A 421 -15.04 8.08 4.21
N ALA A 422 -14.79 7.29 5.26
CA ALA A 422 -15.20 5.89 5.32
C ALA A 422 -16.73 5.72 5.21
N LYS A 423 -17.53 6.73 5.63
CA LYS A 423 -18.99 6.76 5.40
C LYS A 423 -19.40 6.67 3.93
N ILE A 424 -18.58 7.19 3.01
CA ILE A 424 -18.95 7.24 1.59
C ILE A 424 -18.72 5.88 0.93
N TYR A 425 -17.50 5.35 1.05
CA TYR A 425 -17.14 4.04 0.52
C TYR A 425 -15.92 3.48 1.28
N PRO A 426 -15.94 2.20 1.70
CA PRO A 426 -16.99 1.20 1.48
C PRO A 426 -18.24 1.39 2.36
N GLY A 427 -18.27 2.43 3.19
CA GLY A 427 -19.34 2.72 4.14
C GLY A 427 -18.93 2.41 5.58
N LEU A 428 -19.74 2.88 6.53
CA LEU A 428 -19.65 2.45 7.93
C LEU A 428 -20.79 1.47 8.25
N PRO A 429 -20.54 0.46 9.09
CA PRO A 429 -21.59 -0.42 9.56
C PRO A 429 -22.63 0.33 10.42
N GLU A 430 -23.88 -0.12 10.38
CA GLU A 430 -24.94 0.44 11.23
C GLU A 430 -24.70 0.14 12.72
N LYS A 431 -24.04 -0.99 13.02
CA LYS A 431 -23.71 -1.47 14.36
C LYS A 431 -22.36 -2.19 14.38
N ASN A 432 -21.53 -1.85 15.37
CA ASN A 432 -20.23 -2.50 15.60
C ASN A 432 -20.36 -3.70 16.54
N ASN A 433 -20.95 -4.78 16.05
CA ASN A 433 -21.03 -6.05 16.79
C ASN A 433 -19.74 -6.85 16.58
N PHE A 434 -18.68 -6.50 17.30
CA PHE A 434 -17.39 -7.18 17.17
C PHE A 434 -17.47 -8.63 17.64
N ILE A 435 -16.89 -9.54 16.85
CA ILE A 435 -16.87 -10.98 17.12
C ILE A 435 -15.46 -11.57 16.91
N SER A 436 -15.31 -12.82 17.34
CA SER A 436 -14.24 -13.71 16.91
C SER A 436 -14.81 -14.84 16.06
N GLN A 437 -14.31 -15.00 14.84
CA GLN A 437 -14.83 -15.98 13.88
C GLN A 437 -13.73 -16.88 13.32
N LYS A 438 -14.04 -18.17 13.20
CA LYS A 438 -13.18 -19.12 12.49
C LYS A 438 -13.53 -19.14 11.01
N VAL A 439 -12.52 -19.02 10.16
CA VAL A 439 -12.65 -19.10 8.71
C VAL A 439 -11.86 -20.31 8.22
N VAL A 440 -12.48 -21.10 7.35
CA VAL A 440 -11.86 -22.28 6.74
C VAL A 440 -11.88 -22.10 5.24
N ILE A 441 -10.70 -22.13 4.62
CA ILE A 441 -10.55 -22.04 3.18
C ILE A 441 -10.39 -23.46 2.63
N SER A 442 -11.32 -23.85 1.73
CA SER A 442 -11.32 -25.16 1.08
C SER A 442 -10.19 -25.30 0.05
N PRO A 443 -9.63 -26.52 -0.14
CA PRO A 443 -8.57 -26.81 -1.10
C PRO A 443 -8.84 -26.26 -2.50
N THR A 444 -7.81 -25.69 -3.12
CA THR A 444 -7.85 -25.23 -4.51
C THR A 444 -6.47 -25.34 -5.17
N ASN A 445 -6.48 -25.51 -6.49
CA ASN A 445 -5.28 -25.42 -7.33
C ASN A 445 -5.02 -24.00 -7.85
N VAL A 446 -5.97 -23.07 -7.67
CA VAL A 446 -5.86 -21.68 -8.13
C VAL A 446 -5.13 -20.85 -7.09
N THR A 447 -4.06 -20.16 -7.50
CA THR A 447 -3.31 -19.22 -6.67
C THR A 447 -3.82 -17.79 -6.84
N ASP A 448 -3.48 -16.92 -5.89
CA ASP A 448 -3.72 -15.47 -5.98
C ASP A 448 -5.21 -15.06 -6.11
N GLN A 449 -6.13 -15.98 -5.84
CA GLN A 449 -7.55 -15.68 -5.82
C GLN A 449 -7.99 -15.12 -4.46
N TRP A 450 -9.03 -14.28 -4.51
CA TRP A 450 -9.65 -13.73 -3.31
C TRP A 450 -10.65 -14.73 -2.73
N HIS A 451 -10.32 -15.26 -1.56
CA HIS A 451 -11.23 -16.09 -0.79
C HIS A 451 -12.08 -15.21 0.14
N SER A 452 -13.38 -15.20 -0.11
CA SER A 452 -14.40 -14.51 0.67
C SER A 452 -14.44 -15.05 2.10
N THR A 453 -14.43 -14.15 3.09
CA THR A 453 -14.47 -14.53 4.52
C THR A 453 -15.84 -14.30 5.17
N GLY A 454 -16.69 -13.47 4.56
CA GLY A 454 -17.92 -12.97 5.19
C GLY A 454 -17.66 -12.01 6.36
N LEU A 455 -16.44 -11.48 6.48
CA LEU A 455 -16.02 -10.58 7.55
C LEU A 455 -15.72 -9.18 7.00
N PHE A 456 -15.91 -8.18 7.83
CA PHE A 456 -15.66 -6.78 7.52
C PHE A 456 -14.78 -6.14 8.60
N ALA A 457 -13.72 -5.45 8.17
CA ALA A 457 -12.89 -4.62 9.03
C ALA A 457 -13.56 -3.26 9.18
N VAL A 458 -13.78 -2.80 10.42
CA VAL A 458 -14.33 -1.48 10.68
C VAL A 458 -13.23 -0.43 10.49
N ALA A 459 -13.59 0.71 9.89
CA ALA A 459 -12.65 1.79 9.61
C ALA A 459 -11.91 2.24 10.87
N GLY A 460 -10.57 2.22 10.82
CA GLY A 460 -9.70 2.63 11.93
C GLY A 460 -9.69 1.69 13.14
N GLU A 461 -10.40 0.56 13.11
CA GLU A 461 -10.44 -0.41 14.20
C GLU A 461 -9.43 -1.54 13.94
N PRO A 462 -8.56 -1.87 14.91
CA PRO A 462 -7.59 -2.95 14.75
C PRO A 462 -8.28 -4.31 14.88
N PHE A 463 -8.01 -5.23 13.96
CA PHE A 463 -8.46 -6.61 14.05
C PHE A 463 -7.28 -7.57 14.03
N THR A 464 -7.46 -8.75 14.63
CA THR A 464 -6.39 -9.76 14.72
C THR A 464 -6.71 -11.00 13.91
N ILE A 465 -5.67 -11.65 13.41
CA ILE A 465 -5.76 -12.88 12.63
C ILE A 465 -4.78 -13.89 13.21
N HIS A 466 -5.28 -15.08 13.53
CA HIS A 466 -4.47 -16.23 13.88
C HIS A 466 -4.52 -17.27 12.76
N PHE A 467 -3.37 -17.55 12.16
CA PHE A 467 -3.18 -18.56 11.14
C PHE A 467 -2.79 -19.90 11.78
N HIS A 468 -3.63 -20.92 11.57
CA HIS A 468 -3.43 -22.25 12.15
C HIS A 468 -2.66 -23.15 11.16
N SER A 469 -1.33 -23.10 11.20
CA SER A 469 -0.45 -23.79 10.25
C SER A 469 -0.22 -25.29 10.49
N HIS A 470 -0.80 -25.86 11.56
CA HIS A 470 -0.49 -27.23 11.94
C HIS A 470 -0.88 -28.26 10.86
N LYS A 471 0.14 -28.97 10.34
CA LYS A 471 0.06 -30.07 9.35
C LYS A 471 -0.24 -29.66 7.90
N ILE A 472 -0.06 -28.39 7.55
CA ILE A 472 -0.20 -27.91 6.17
C ILE A 472 1.18 -27.44 5.69
N ASN A 473 1.60 -27.81 4.47
CA ASN A 473 2.82 -27.29 3.85
C ASN A 473 2.59 -25.85 3.36
N TYR A 474 2.31 -24.95 4.31
CA TYR A 474 1.94 -23.56 4.06
C TYR A 474 2.49 -22.66 5.16
N ASN A 475 3.27 -21.65 4.78
CA ASN A 475 3.84 -20.70 5.73
C ASN A 475 2.97 -19.45 5.83
N PHE A 476 3.07 -18.72 6.95
CA PHE A 476 2.38 -17.43 7.09
C PHE A 476 2.79 -16.46 5.98
N SER A 477 4.05 -16.51 5.51
CA SER A 477 4.54 -15.68 4.40
C SER A 477 3.84 -15.93 3.05
N ASP A 478 3.14 -17.06 2.91
CA ASP A 478 2.36 -17.40 1.71
C ASP A 478 0.91 -16.88 1.78
N VAL A 479 0.53 -16.23 2.88
CA VAL A 479 -0.80 -15.67 3.13
C VAL A 479 -0.76 -14.14 2.98
N VAL A 480 -1.66 -13.61 2.17
CA VAL A 480 -1.93 -12.18 2.05
C VAL A 480 -3.37 -11.90 2.46
N ILE A 481 -3.56 -10.87 3.27
CA ILE A 481 -4.87 -10.38 3.70
C ILE A 481 -5.21 -9.19 2.85
N ARG A 482 -6.38 -9.22 2.23
CA ARG A 482 -6.89 -8.07 1.50
C ARG A 482 -8.05 -7.45 2.25
N VAL A 483 -8.05 -6.13 2.39
CA VAL A 483 -9.20 -5.36 2.86
C VAL A 483 -9.66 -4.48 1.71
N GLY A 484 -10.93 -4.56 1.34
CA GLY A 484 -11.51 -3.79 0.23
C GLY A 484 -11.71 -4.60 -1.06
N THR A 485 -12.70 -4.18 -1.84
CA THR A 485 -13.30 -4.96 -2.94
C THR A 485 -12.93 -4.45 -4.32
N THR A 486 -12.41 -3.22 -4.41
CA THR A 486 -12.15 -2.52 -5.67
C THR A 486 -10.68 -2.60 -6.07
N THR A 487 -10.42 -2.75 -7.35
CA THR A 487 -9.09 -2.60 -7.96
C THR A 487 -8.90 -1.22 -8.60
N CYS A 488 -9.92 -0.36 -8.57
CA CYS A 488 -9.85 0.98 -9.13
C CYS A 488 -8.99 1.90 -8.25
N ASP A 489 -7.97 2.49 -8.86
CA ASP A 489 -7.29 3.68 -8.35
C ASP A 489 -7.79 4.88 -9.16
N ILE A 490 -8.52 5.79 -8.49
CA ILE A 490 -9.11 6.96 -9.14
C ILE A 490 -8.23 8.22 -9.02
N SER A 491 -6.97 8.09 -8.60
CA SER A 491 -6.05 9.23 -8.40
C SER A 491 -5.88 10.12 -9.63
N ASN A 492 -6.06 9.57 -10.83
CA ASN A 492 -5.97 10.30 -12.09
C ASN A 492 -7.25 11.11 -12.45
N HIS A 493 -8.34 10.97 -11.71
CA HIS A 493 -9.55 11.77 -11.92
C HIS A 493 -9.39 13.20 -11.43
N LYS A 494 -10.04 14.15 -12.12
CA LYS A 494 -10.09 15.56 -11.71
C LYS A 494 -10.84 15.76 -10.37
N GLU A 495 -11.86 14.94 -10.16
CA GLU A 495 -12.75 14.96 -9.01
C GLU A 495 -12.94 13.56 -8.43
N TRP A 496 -13.05 13.48 -7.11
CA TRP A 496 -13.18 12.23 -6.37
C TRP A 496 -14.46 12.23 -5.54
N SER A 497 -15.25 11.20 -5.73
CA SER A 497 -16.47 10.88 -5.00
C SER A 497 -16.19 9.97 -3.80
N ARG A 498 -14.98 9.40 -3.69
CA ARG A 498 -14.47 8.64 -2.54
C ARG A 498 -12.95 8.81 -2.44
N ALA A 499 -12.32 8.24 -1.42
CA ALA A 499 -10.86 8.20 -1.36
C ALA A 499 -10.28 7.46 -2.60
N PRO A 500 -9.12 7.89 -3.14
CA PRO A 500 -8.59 7.37 -4.40
C PRO A 500 -8.30 5.89 -4.41
N ASN A 501 -7.71 5.42 -3.30
CA ASN A 501 -7.37 4.02 -3.09
C ASN A 501 -7.89 3.61 -1.71
N VAL A 502 -8.77 2.61 -1.72
CA VAL A 502 -9.54 2.14 -0.55
C VAL A 502 -9.40 0.64 -0.35
N SER A 503 -8.50 -0.01 -1.09
CA SER A 503 -8.20 -1.42 -0.96
C SER A 503 -6.72 -1.62 -0.71
N ALA A 504 -6.37 -2.50 0.21
CA ALA A 504 -4.98 -2.80 0.52
C ALA A 504 -4.76 -4.29 0.72
N GLU A 505 -3.53 -4.73 0.43
CA GLU A 505 -3.06 -6.10 0.62
C GLU A 505 -1.91 -6.12 1.61
N TYR A 506 -2.02 -6.98 2.62
CA TYR A 506 -1.10 -7.10 3.73
C TYR A 506 -0.54 -8.52 3.81
N PRO A 507 0.76 -8.73 3.58
CA PRO A 507 1.38 -10.02 3.83
C PRO A 507 1.38 -10.31 5.33
N LEU A 508 1.05 -11.55 5.69
CA LEU A 508 1.13 -12.00 7.07
C LEU A 508 2.62 -12.15 7.48
N ARG A 509 2.97 -11.55 8.62
CA ARG A 509 4.32 -11.41 9.19
C ARG A 509 4.61 -12.46 10.25
N SER A 510 3.57 -12.98 10.90
CA SER A 510 3.68 -14.05 11.89
C SER A 510 2.42 -14.94 11.90
N SER A 511 2.38 -16.01 12.69
CA SER A 511 1.15 -16.81 12.82
C SER A 511 0.01 -16.08 13.53
N CYS A 512 0.28 -14.94 14.18
CA CYS A 512 -0.71 -14.11 14.85
C CYS A 512 -0.40 -12.62 14.63
N ASP A 513 -1.14 -11.95 13.75
CA ASP A 513 -0.91 -10.53 13.46
C ASP A 513 -2.14 -9.68 13.72
N ALA A 514 -1.90 -8.39 13.94
CA ALA A 514 -2.91 -7.36 14.02
C ALA A 514 -2.82 -6.44 12.78
N PHE A 515 -3.97 -6.05 12.25
CA PHE A 515 -4.11 -5.18 11.10
C PHE A 515 -5.13 -4.09 11.40
N MET A 516 -4.97 -2.95 10.75
CA MET A 516 -5.93 -1.85 10.80
C MET A 516 -6.04 -1.28 9.38
N HIS A 517 -7.26 -1.03 8.92
CA HIS A 517 -7.51 -0.41 7.63
C HIS A 517 -8.23 0.93 7.81
N PRO A 518 -7.71 2.04 7.24
CA PRO A 518 -8.25 3.39 7.49
C PRO A 518 -9.70 3.56 7.03
N TYR A 519 -10.11 2.85 5.98
CA TYR A 519 -11.47 2.91 5.43
C TYR A 519 -12.35 1.72 5.84
N GLY A 520 -11.75 0.71 6.47
CA GLY A 520 -12.42 -0.59 6.61
C GLY A 520 -12.68 -1.26 5.26
N GLY A 521 -13.50 -2.30 5.26
CA GLY A 521 -13.86 -3.05 4.05
C GLY A 521 -14.06 -4.54 4.29
N LEU A 522 -14.61 -5.23 3.28
CA LEU A 522 -14.65 -6.69 3.30
C LEU A 522 -13.24 -7.26 3.34
N ILE A 523 -13.06 -8.32 4.13
CA ILE A 523 -11.79 -8.99 4.33
C ILE A 523 -11.73 -10.22 3.44
N TYR A 524 -10.62 -10.39 2.72
CA TYR A 524 -10.33 -11.57 1.90
C TYR A 524 -9.00 -12.18 2.31
N ILE A 525 -8.89 -13.49 2.10
CA ILE A 525 -7.63 -14.22 2.18
C ILE A 525 -7.15 -14.53 0.76
N ILE A 526 -5.88 -14.25 0.49
CA ILE A 526 -5.20 -14.58 -0.75
C ILE A 526 -4.07 -15.54 -0.42
N LEU A 527 -4.10 -16.70 -1.09
CA LEU A 527 -3.14 -17.78 -0.91
C LEU A 527 -2.21 -17.84 -2.13
N LYS A 528 -0.91 -17.63 -1.92
CA LYS A 528 0.14 -17.53 -2.96
C LYS A 528 0.57 -18.88 -3.57
N LYS A 529 0.04 -19.99 -3.06
CA LYS A 529 0.37 -21.36 -3.49
C LYS A 529 -0.87 -22.25 -3.48
N PRO A 530 -0.93 -23.27 -4.36
CA PRO A 530 -1.94 -24.32 -4.31
C PRO A 530 -1.89 -25.07 -2.99
N PHE A 531 -3.01 -25.61 -2.54
CA PHE A 531 -3.06 -26.38 -1.30
C PHE A 531 -4.12 -27.47 -1.36
N GLN A 532 -3.77 -28.63 -0.80
CA GLN A 532 -4.60 -29.84 -0.83
C GLN A 532 -5.39 -30.07 0.46
N ASN A 533 -5.06 -29.33 1.54
CA ASN A 533 -5.70 -29.46 2.86
C ASN A 533 -6.33 -28.13 3.27
N PRO A 534 -7.55 -28.12 3.87
CA PRO A 534 -8.20 -26.89 4.28
C PRO A 534 -7.34 -26.01 5.18
N VAL A 535 -7.24 -24.71 4.86
CA VAL A 535 -6.44 -23.72 5.59
C VAL A 535 -7.33 -22.99 6.58
N LYS A 536 -6.91 -22.89 7.85
CA LYS A 536 -7.76 -22.38 8.94
C LYS A 536 -7.23 -21.08 9.53
N PHE A 537 -8.15 -20.16 9.77
CA PHE A 537 -7.89 -18.84 10.34
C PHE A 537 -8.85 -18.57 11.48
N THR A 538 -8.45 -17.70 12.40
CA THR A 538 -9.35 -17.11 13.40
C THR A 538 -9.16 -15.61 13.39
N PHE A 539 -10.23 -14.90 13.08
CA PHE A 539 -10.28 -13.44 13.12
C PHE A 539 -10.89 -13.00 14.45
N SER A 540 -10.41 -11.91 15.04
CA SER A 540 -11.06 -11.27 16.21
C SER A 540 -11.13 -9.77 16.03
N HIS A 541 -12.13 -9.14 16.67
CA HIS A 541 -12.44 -7.72 16.54
C HIS A 541 -12.84 -7.31 15.11
N VAL A 542 -13.60 -8.18 14.47
CA VAL A 542 -14.22 -7.97 13.14
C VAL A 542 -15.74 -8.00 13.28
N ILE A 543 -16.47 -7.53 12.27
CA ILE A 543 -17.93 -7.71 12.20
C ILE A 543 -18.30 -8.65 11.05
N GLU A 544 -19.49 -9.24 11.11
CA GLU A 544 -20.01 -10.06 10.02
C GLU A 544 -20.65 -9.20 8.92
N ALA A 545 -20.34 -9.56 7.67
CA ALA A 545 -21.02 -9.09 6.49
C ALA A 545 -21.99 -10.14 5.97
N ILE A 546 -23.08 -9.69 5.34
CA ILE A 546 -23.98 -10.60 4.60
C ILE A 546 -23.12 -11.37 3.59
N CYS A 547 -23.13 -12.70 3.72
CA CYS A 547 -22.34 -13.59 2.87
C CYS A 547 -23.19 -14.81 2.57
N TYR A 548 -23.91 -14.75 1.45
CA TYR A 548 -24.78 -15.85 1.02
C TYR A 548 -24.01 -16.80 0.10
N SER A 549 -24.17 -18.11 0.32
CA SER A 549 -23.85 -19.17 -0.62
C SER A 549 -24.90 -20.27 -0.50
N GLU A 550 -25.13 -21.07 -1.55
CA GLU A 550 -26.09 -22.17 -1.49
C GLU A 550 -25.72 -23.24 -0.44
N ASP A 551 -24.41 -23.39 -0.16
CA ASP A 551 -23.89 -24.30 0.86
C ASP A 551 -23.97 -23.73 2.29
N SER A 552 -24.42 -22.48 2.45
CA SER A 552 -24.55 -21.83 3.76
C SER A 552 -25.67 -22.48 4.58
N GLN A 553 -25.38 -22.76 5.85
CA GLN A 553 -26.38 -23.24 6.81
C GLN A 553 -27.29 -22.11 7.32
N ASN A 554 -26.90 -20.85 7.12
CA ASN A 554 -27.67 -19.71 7.61
C ASN A 554 -28.84 -19.40 6.69
N SER A 555 -30.02 -19.15 7.27
CA SER A 555 -31.13 -18.67 6.47
C SER A 555 -30.86 -17.26 5.96
N TRP A 556 -31.32 -16.94 4.74
CA TRP A 556 -31.19 -15.59 4.18
C TRP A 556 -31.81 -14.51 5.08
N ASN A 557 -32.87 -14.85 5.81
CA ASN A 557 -33.49 -13.91 6.75
C ASN A 557 -32.60 -13.64 7.96
N ASP A 558 -31.86 -14.64 8.46
CA ASP A 558 -30.92 -14.44 9.55
C ASP A 558 -29.77 -13.53 9.12
N GLU A 559 -29.19 -13.77 7.94
CA GLU A 559 -28.15 -12.92 7.34
C GLU A 559 -28.58 -11.45 7.32
N LYS A 560 -29.77 -11.15 6.80
CA LYS A 560 -30.28 -9.77 6.68
C LYS A 560 -30.51 -9.09 8.04
N ASN A 561 -30.95 -9.84 9.04
CA ASN A 561 -31.38 -9.31 10.33
C ASN A 561 -30.25 -9.13 11.35
N THR A 562 -29.14 -9.86 11.21
CA THR A 562 -28.06 -9.87 12.21
C THR A 562 -26.76 -9.23 11.74
N LYS A 563 -26.58 -9.06 10.42
CA LYS A 563 -25.32 -8.58 9.83
C LYS A 563 -25.44 -7.15 9.31
N PHE A 564 -24.55 -6.28 9.80
CA PHE A 564 -24.66 -4.82 9.67
C PHE A 564 -23.50 -4.17 8.90
N ALA A 565 -22.60 -4.96 8.30
CA ALA A 565 -21.57 -4.41 7.41
C ALA A 565 -22.21 -3.71 6.19
N PRO A 566 -21.61 -2.63 5.66
CA PRO A 566 -22.18 -1.83 4.58
C PRO A 566 -22.12 -2.52 3.20
N MET A 567 -21.27 -3.55 3.07
CA MET A 567 -21.07 -4.33 1.86
C MET A 567 -21.45 -5.79 2.12
N ALA A 568 -21.87 -6.50 1.07
CA ALA A 568 -22.31 -7.88 1.12
C ALA A 568 -21.71 -8.70 -0.04
N GLU A 569 -21.55 -10.00 0.17
CA GLU A 569 -21.19 -10.97 -0.87
C GLU A 569 -22.30 -11.98 -1.13
N ILE A 570 -22.54 -12.28 -2.40
CA ILE A 570 -23.46 -13.30 -2.87
C ILE A 570 -22.66 -14.23 -3.78
N ILE A 571 -22.48 -15.47 -3.33
CA ILE A 571 -21.52 -16.42 -3.88
C ILE A 571 -22.31 -17.54 -4.57
N GLY A 572 -22.17 -17.60 -5.89
CA GLY A 572 -22.66 -18.67 -6.75
C GLY A 572 -21.54 -19.63 -7.14
N LYS A 573 -21.89 -20.56 -8.03
CA LYS A 573 -20.96 -21.55 -8.58
C LYS A 573 -20.01 -20.92 -9.60
N ASN A 574 -20.52 -20.02 -10.44
CA ASN A 574 -19.83 -19.43 -11.57
C ASN A 574 -19.60 -17.92 -11.38
N VAL A 575 -20.29 -17.27 -10.44
CA VAL A 575 -20.14 -15.83 -10.18
C VAL A 575 -20.22 -15.46 -8.69
N ILE A 576 -19.45 -14.45 -8.29
CA ILE A 576 -19.49 -13.82 -6.97
C ILE A 576 -19.81 -12.34 -7.14
N PHE A 577 -20.91 -11.90 -6.55
CA PHE A 577 -21.29 -10.49 -6.50
C PHE A 577 -20.89 -9.86 -5.19
N THR A 578 -20.18 -8.73 -5.26
CA THR A 578 -20.05 -7.80 -4.15
C THR A 578 -20.98 -6.62 -4.39
N VAL A 579 -21.94 -6.43 -3.49
CA VAL A 579 -22.99 -5.40 -3.56
C VAL A 579 -23.04 -4.58 -2.28
N THR A 580 -23.74 -3.45 -2.30
CA THR A 580 -24.07 -2.76 -1.05
C THR A 580 -25.08 -3.56 -0.23
N ARG A 581 -25.05 -3.44 1.10
CA ARG A 581 -26.06 -4.04 1.97
C ARG A 581 -27.47 -3.57 1.60
N GLU A 582 -27.62 -2.30 1.25
CA GLU A 582 -28.91 -1.76 0.81
C GLU A 582 -29.47 -2.51 -0.40
N PHE A 583 -28.64 -2.80 -1.40
CA PHE A 583 -29.05 -3.58 -2.56
C PHE A 583 -29.34 -5.03 -2.18
N ALA A 584 -28.48 -5.67 -1.38
CA ALA A 584 -28.69 -7.04 -0.91
C ALA A 584 -30.06 -7.22 -0.22
N LEU A 585 -30.49 -6.25 0.60
CA LEU A 585 -31.79 -6.28 1.27
C LEU A 585 -32.99 -6.15 0.31
N LYS A 586 -32.79 -5.60 -0.89
CA LYS A 586 -33.84 -5.42 -1.91
C LYS A 586 -33.98 -6.62 -2.85
N ILE A 587 -33.02 -7.56 -2.85
CA ILE A 587 -33.10 -8.79 -3.65
C ILE A 587 -34.34 -9.58 -3.24
N LYS A 588 -35.21 -9.85 -4.21
CA LYS A 588 -36.52 -10.47 -3.95
C LYS A 588 -36.40 -11.95 -3.61
N ASP A 589 -35.61 -12.66 -4.41
CA ASP A 589 -35.32 -14.08 -4.26
C ASP A 589 -33.81 -14.29 -4.46
N ILE A 590 -33.11 -14.53 -3.35
CA ILE A 590 -31.65 -14.68 -3.35
C ILE A 590 -31.19 -15.91 -4.15
N LYS A 591 -32.02 -16.96 -4.20
CA LYS A 591 -31.71 -18.19 -4.91
C LYS A 591 -31.87 -17.97 -6.41
N ALA A 592 -33.02 -17.42 -6.83
CA ALA A 592 -33.23 -17.07 -8.24
C ALA A 592 -32.17 -16.06 -8.73
N PHE A 593 -31.78 -15.11 -7.87
CA PHE A 593 -30.72 -14.15 -8.17
C PHE A 593 -29.42 -14.86 -8.54
N ILE A 594 -28.91 -15.72 -7.67
CA ILE A 594 -27.60 -16.33 -7.91
C ILE A 594 -27.64 -17.41 -9.00
N GLU A 595 -28.71 -18.22 -9.07
CA GLU A 595 -28.88 -19.24 -10.11
C GLU A 595 -28.98 -18.60 -11.51
N GLY A 596 -29.66 -17.45 -11.63
CA GLY A 596 -29.79 -16.74 -12.89
C GLY A 596 -28.47 -16.11 -13.35
N TRP A 597 -27.71 -15.50 -12.44
CA TRP A 597 -26.39 -14.96 -12.75
C TRP A 597 -25.37 -16.07 -13.05
N ASP A 598 -25.40 -17.19 -12.33
CA ASP A 598 -24.59 -18.37 -12.65
C ASP A 598 -24.90 -18.90 -14.05
N LYS A 599 -26.19 -18.87 -14.45
CA LYS A 599 -26.61 -19.27 -15.79
C LYS A 599 -26.14 -18.30 -16.86
N ILE A 600 -26.12 -17.00 -16.60
CA ILE A 600 -25.60 -15.98 -17.53
C ILE A 600 -24.12 -16.24 -17.80
N VAL A 601 -23.29 -16.38 -16.76
CA VAL A 601 -21.86 -16.68 -16.93
C VAL A 601 -21.67 -18.02 -17.66
N GLN A 602 -22.43 -19.06 -17.28
CA GLN A 602 -22.35 -20.36 -17.95
C GLN A 602 -22.68 -20.27 -19.45
N LEU A 603 -23.64 -19.44 -19.85
CA LEU A 603 -23.99 -19.29 -21.26
C LEU A 603 -22.81 -18.73 -22.08
N GLU A 604 -22.08 -17.75 -21.54
CA GLU A 604 -20.91 -17.22 -22.23
C GLU A 604 -19.76 -18.21 -22.28
N ASP A 605 -19.51 -18.92 -21.17
CA ASP A 605 -18.52 -20.00 -21.10
C ASP A 605 -18.85 -21.11 -22.13
N ASP A 606 -20.13 -21.51 -22.22
CA ASP A 606 -20.62 -22.50 -23.20
C ASP A 606 -20.42 -22.00 -24.64
N LEU A 607 -20.66 -20.71 -24.91
CA LEU A 607 -20.46 -20.14 -26.24
C LEU A 607 -18.98 -20.14 -26.62
N ALA A 608 -18.11 -19.75 -25.68
CA ALA A 608 -16.65 -19.70 -25.85
C ALA A 608 -15.98 -21.08 -25.83
N CYS A 609 -16.69 -22.13 -25.39
CA CYS A 609 -16.13 -23.45 -25.07
C CYS A 609 -15.00 -23.38 -24.04
N THR A 610 -15.16 -22.54 -23.03
CA THR A 610 -14.17 -22.36 -21.95
C THR A 610 -14.66 -22.99 -20.65
N HIS A 611 -13.73 -23.30 -19.76
CA HIS A 611 -14.02 -23.70 -18.39
C HIS A 611 -13.26 -22.79 -17.43
N ARG A 612 -13.96 -22.23 -16.45
CA ARG A 612 -13.36 -21.37 -15.44
C ARG A 612 -12.79 -22.19 -14.31
N GLU A 613 -11.56 -21.85 -13.89
CA GLU A 613 -10.95 -22.44 -12.69
C GLU A 613 -11.51 -21.84 -11.39
N ARG A 614 -12.16 -20.67 -11.49
CA ARG A 614 -12.76 -19.92 -10.38
C ARG A 614 -14.00 -19.14 -10.82
N PRO A 615 -14.96 -18.85 -9.91
CA PRO A 615 -16.10 -17.98 -10.22
C PRO A 615 -15.63 -16.59 -10.69
N GLU A 616 -16.35 -15.97 -11.64
CA GLU A 616 -16.17 -14.57 -12.03
C GLU A 616 -16.53 -13.65 -10.87
N ARG A 617 -15.79 -12.55 -10.66
CA ARG A 617 -16.08 -11.64 -9.54
C ARG A 617 -16.55 -10.30 -10.06
N ILE A 618 -17.73 -9.86 -9.62
CA ILE A 618 -18.32 -8.58 -10.01
C ILE A 618 -18.45 -7.71 -8.75
N CYS A 619 -17.73 -6.59 -8.71
CA CYS A 619 -17.66 -5.71 -7.56
C CYS A 619 -18.25 -4.33 -7.87
N CYS A 620 -19.20 -3.88 -7.04
CA CYS A 620 -19.71 -2.52 -7.13
C CYS A 620 -18.80 -1.50 -6.45
N ASP A 621 -18.69 -0.31 -7.03
CA ASP A 621 -17.96 0.83 -6.49
C ASP A 621 -18.74 2.14 -6.77
N CYS A 622 -18.63 3.15 -5.92
CA CYS A 622 -19.27 4.44 -6.17
C CYS A 622 -18.58 5.28 -7.25
N GLN A 623 -17.32 4.99 -7.59
CA GLN A 623 -16.58 5.63 -8.67
C GLN A 623 -15.49 4.71 -9.25
N LEU A 624 -15.57 4.42 -10.55
CA LEU A 624 -14.61 3.58 -11.27
C LEU A 624 -13.41 4.40 -11.78
N CYS A 625 -12.28 3.73 -12.03
CA CYS A 625 -11.08 4.35 -12.61
C CYS A 625 -11.14 4.49 -14.14
N ALA A 626 -12.06 3.78 -14.79
CA ALA A 626 -12.23 3.80 -16.25
C ALA A 626 -13.68 3.45 -16.61
N GLY A 627 -14.17 4.05 -17.70
CA GLY A 627 -15.46 3.73 -18.29
C GLY A 627 -16.66 3.92 -17.37
N TYR A 628 -17.81 3.40 -17.82
CA TYR A 628 -19.00 3.25 -16.97
C TYR A 628 -18.96 1.94 -16.19
N MET A 629 -18.50 0.86 -16.84
CA MET A 629 -18.12 -0.44 -16.29
C MET A 629 -16.77 -0.82 -16.93
N HIS A 630 -16.05 -1.76 -16.33
CA HIS A 630 -14.91 -2.37 -17.02
C HIS A 630 -14.65 -3.81 -16.57
N SER A 631 -14.16 -4.60 -17.52
CA SER A 631 -13.77 -6.00 -17.34
C SER A 631 -12.47 -6.15 -16.55
N GLY A 632 -12.16 -7.40 -16.21
CA GLY A 632 -11.04 -7.77 -15.35
C GLY A 632 -11.46 -8.80 -14.31
N TYR A 633 -10.61 -8.98 -13.30
CA TYR A 633 -10.93 -9.79 -12.12
C TYR A 633 -10.58 -9.00 -10.86
N PRO A 634 -11.56 -8.31 -10.24
CA PRO A 634 -12.99 -8.31 -10.57
C PRO A 634 -13.37 -7.46 -11.80
N ILE A 635 -14.52 -7.77 -12.38
CA ILE A 635 -15.32 -6.83 -13.19
C ILE A 635 -15.83 -5.75 -12.24
N MET A 636 -15.62 -4.48 -12.61
CA MET A 636 -16.02 -3.35 -11.79
C MET A 636 -17.26 -2.67 -12.36
N VAL A 637 -18.25 -2.47 -11.50
CA VAL A 637 -19.53 -1.85 -11.87
C VAL A 637 -19.86 -0.69 -10.95
N PRO A 638 -20.57 0.35 -11.40
CA PRO A 638 -20.99 1.41 -10.52
C PRO A 638 -22.15 0.90 -9.65
N ILE A 639 -22.26 1.38 -8.41
CA ILE A 639 -23.39 1.03 -7.51
C ILE A 639 -24.75 1.29 -8.20
N SER A 640 -24.83 2.32 -9.05
CA SER A 640 -26.04 2.67 -9.80
C SER A 640 -26.45 1.67 -10.86
N ALA A 641 -25.59 0.72 -11.24
CA ALA A 641 -25.90 -0.34 -12.20
C ALA A 641 -26.33 -1.65 -11.57
N LEU A 642 -26.31 -1.78 -10.23
CA LEU A 642 -26.79 -2.99 -9.55
C LEU A 642 -28.25 -3.25 -9.91
N VAL A 643 -28.55 -4.48 -10.32
CA VAL A 643 -29.84 -4.86 -10.90
C VAL A 643 -30.26 -6.26 -10.43
N ASP A 644 -31.54 -6.43 -10.09
CA ASP A 644 -32.09 -7.73 -9.69
C ASP A 644 -32.31 -8.62 -10.91
N ILE A 645 -32.22 -9.95 -10.73
CA ILE A 645 -32.26 -10.91 -11.83
C ILE A 645 -33.58 -10.89 -12.61
N ASP A 646 -34.70 -10.56 -11.95
CA ASP A 646 -36.00 -10.44 -12.60
C ASP A 646 -35.98 -9.35 -13.68
N GLU A 647 -35.29 -8.25 -13.38
CA GLU A 647 -35.15 -7.12 -14.31
C GLU A 647 -34.21 -7.50 -15.45
N VAL A 648 -33.12 -8.22 -15.17
CA VAL A 648 -32.23 -8.76 -16.22
C VAL A 648 -32.98 -9.72 -17.14
N ALA A 649 -33.82 -10.60 -16.60
CA ALA A 649 -34.62 -11.54 -17.39
C ALA A 649 -35.68 -10.82 -18.24
N ARG A 650 -36.30 -9.76 -17.71
CA ARG A 650 -37.35 -9.00 -18.40
C ARG A 650 -36.80 -8.04 -19.44
N ASP A 651 -35.76 -7.28 -19.11
CA ASP A 651 -35.30 -6.11 -19.86
C ASP A 651 -33.96 -6.37 -20.58
N GLY A 652 -33.19 -7.35 -20.11
CA GLY A 652 -31.80 -7.58 -20.53
C GLY A 652 -30.83 -6.67 -19.78
N SER A 653 -29.54 -7.00 -19.83
CA SER A 653 -28.50 -6.22 -19.17
C SER A 653 -27.22 -6.19 -20.00
N TRP A 654 -27.26 -5.42 -21.10
CA TRP A 654 -26.20 -5.41 -22.11
C TRP A 654 -24.83 -5.13 -21.51
N GLY A 655 -24.73 -4.14 -20.60
CA GLY A 655 -23.45 -3.79 -19.95
C GLY A 655 -22.83 -4.98 -19.21
N PHE A 656 -23.60 -5.73 -18.43
CA PHE A 656 -23.05 -6.91 -17.73
C PHE A 656 -22.65 -8.03 -18.70
N PHE A 657 -23.47 -8.31 -19.72
CA PHE A 657 -23.13 -9.33 -20.72
C PHE A 657 -21.90 -8.93 -21.55
N HIS A 658 -21.69 -7.62 -21.71
CA HIS A 658 -20.55 -7.07 -22.41
C HIS A 658 -19.27 -7.24 -21.58
N GLU A 659 -19.28 -6.85 -20.29
CA GLU A 659 -18.08 -6.99 -19.45
C GLU A 659 -17.67 -8.45 -19.20
N ILE A 660 -18.64 -9.37 -19.04
CA ILE A 660 -18.33 -10.81 -18.95
C ILE A 660 -17.76 -11.31 -20.28
N GLY A 661 -18.27 -10.81 -21.40
CA GLY A 661 -17.83 -11.18 -22.74
C GLY A 661 -16.38 -10.77 -23.02
N HIS A 662 -15.91 -9.66 -22.46
CA HIS A 662 -14.51 -9.23 -22.60
C HIS A 662 -13.53 -10.29 -22.07
N ASN A 663 -13.90 -11.01 -20.99
CA ASN A 663 -13.09 -12.08 -20.42
C ASN A 663 -13.03 -13.34 -21.33
N HIS A 664 -13.79 -13.38 -22.42
CA HIS A 664 -13.76 -14.43 -23.45
C HIS A 664 -13.07 -14.04 -24.75
N GLN A 665 -12.66 -12.78 -24.90
CA GLN A 665 -11.95 -12.35 -26.10
C GLN A 665 -10.55 -12.97 -26.18
N SER A 666 -10.15 -13.37 -27.39
CA SER A 666 -8.79 -13.85 -27.67
C SER A 666 -8.11 -12.97 -28.69
N HIS A 667 -6.78 -12.89 -28.58
CA HIS A 667 -5.91 -12.29 -29.58
C HIS A 667 -6.06 -12.96 -30.96
N ASP A 668 -6.43 -14.24 -31.00
CA ASP A 668 -6.58 -15.02 -32.23
C ASP A 668 -7.68 -14.52 -33.17
N TRP A 669 -8.69 -13.83 -32.66
CA TRP A 669 -9.83 -13.37 -33.47
C TRP A 669 -10.23 -11.92 -33.22
N THR A 670 -9.60 -11.24 -32.26
CA THR A 670 -9.87 -9.84 -31.96
C THR A 670 -8.77 -8.96 -32.56
N TYR A 671 -9.10 -8.29 -33.68
CA TYR A 671 -8.25 -7.27 -34.32
C TYR A 671 -8.49 -5.89 -33.68
N GLU A 672 -7.58 -4.93 -33.91
CA GLU A 672 -7.48 -3.64 -33.20
C GLU A 672 -8.83 -2.89 -33.06
N SER A 673 -9.61 -2.82 -34.14
CA SER A 673 -10.90 -2.11 -34.16
C SER A 673 -12.10 -2.95 -33.69
N ALA A 674 -11.90 -4.19 -33.26
CA ALA A 674 -12.98 -5.12 -32.89
C ALA A 674 -13.05 -5.49 -31.42
N GLY A 675 -12.28 -4.84 -30.56
CA GLY A 675 -12.37 -4.99 -29.09
C GLY A 675 -13.81 -4.78 -28.60
N GLU A 676 -14.45 -3.69 -29.00
CA GLU A 676 -15.84 -3.35 -28.64
C GLU A 676 -16.90 -4.01 -29.55
N VAL A 677 -16.49 -4.91 -30.44
CA VAL A 677 -17.39 -5.53 -31.44
C VAL A 677 -17.52 -7.02 -31.20
N THR A 678 -16.41 -7.75 -31.15
CA THR A 678 -16.43 -9.21 -30.97
C THR A 678 -16.93 -9.62 -29.60
N VAL A 679 -16.70 -8.80 -28.56
CA VAL A 679 -17.31 -8.95 -27.23
C VAL A 679 -18.83 -9.04 -27.30
N ASN A 680 -19.46 -8.26 -28.18
CA ASN A 680 -20.91 -8.18 -28.27
C ASN A 680 -21.54 -9.39 -28.98
N ILE A 681 -20.74 -10.34 -29.51
CA ILE A 681 -21.26 -11.65 -29.92
C ILE A 681 -21.82 -12.39 -28.69
N PHE A 682 -21.13 -12.31 -27.55
CA PHE A 682 -21.57 -12.86 -26.28
C PHE A 682 -22.81 -12.13 -25.76
N SER A 683 -22.82 -10.79 -25.82
CA SER A 683 -23.95 -9.98 -25.38
C SER A 683 -25.24 -10.24 -26.19
N LEU A 684 -25.13 -10.41 -27.51
CA LEU A 684 -26.24 -10.84 -28.36
C LEU A 684 -26.72 -12.25 -27.98
N TYR A 685 -25.80 -13.18 -27.73
CA TYR A 685 -26.12 -14.55 -27.35
C TYR A 685 -26.90 -14.61 -26.03
N VAL A 686 -26.40 -13.97 -24.97
CA VAL A 686 -27.05 -13.96 -23.66
C VAL A 686 -28.40 -13.23 -23.73
N SER A 687 -28.49 -12.12 -24.47
CA SER A 687 -29.76 -11.42 -24.68
C SER A 687 -30.83 -12.34 -25.29
N LYS A 688 -30.45 -13.20 -26.24
CA LYS A 688 -31.34 -14.20 -26.85
C LYS A 688 -31.64 -15.37 -25.91
N GLN A 689 -30.62 -15.93 -25.26
CA GLN A 689 -30.74 -17.18 -24.52
C GLN A 689 -31.31 -17.00 -23.12
N PHE A 690 -30.93 -15.94 -22.41
CA PHE A 690 -31.39 -15.66 -21.06
C PHE A 690 -32.62 -14.75 -21.08
N ALA A 691 -32.48 -13.53 -21.59
CA ALA A 691 -33.53 -12.50 -21.58
C ALA A 691 -34.61 -12.67 -22.68
N LYS A 692 -34.46 -13.69 -23.55
CA LYS A 692 -35.39 -14.03 -24.65
C LYS A 692 -35.71 -12.86 -25.57
N LYS A 693 -34.76 -11.94 -25.77
CA LYS A 693 -34.92 -10.76 -26.65
C LYS A 693 -34.62 -11.11 -28.10
N ASP A 694 -35.27 -10.40 -29.03
CA ASP A 694 -34.90 -10.44 -30.44
C ASP A 694 -33.62 -9.62 -30.65
N ILE A 695 -32.55 -10.31 -31.07
CA ILE A 695 -31.23 -9.71 -31.33
C ILE A 695 -31.24 -8.62 -32.39
N ARG A 696 -32.32 -8.51 -33.19
CA ARG A 696 -32.54 -7.40 -34.13
C ARG A 696 -32.83 -6.05 -33.47
N THR A 697 -33.24 -6.05 -32.21
CA THR A 697 -33.79 -4.85 -31.55
C THR A 697 -33.05 -4.44 -30.28
N VAL A 698 -32.14 -5.30 -29.80
CA VAL A 698 -31.36 -5.04 -28.59
C VAL A 698 -30.34 -3.93 -28.81
N TRP A 699 -30.12 -3.09 -27.80
CA TRP A 699 -29.01 -2.13 -27.69
C TRP A 699 -28.63 -1.41 -29.00
N GLY A 700 -29.56 -0.65 -29.57
CA GLY A 700 -29.32 0.16 -30.78
C GLY A 700 -29.36 -0.62 -32.11
N MET A 701 -29.48 -1.95 -32.08
CA MET A 701 -29.55 -2.77 -33.30
C MET A 701 -30.84 -2.54 -34.11
N GLY A 702 -31.87 -1.92 -33.54
CA GLY A 702 -33.11 -1.58 -34.25
C GLY A 702 -32.90 -0.64 -35.45
N ASP A 703 -31.83 0.15 -35.43
CA ASP A 703 -31.47 1.08 -36.51
C ASP A 703 -30.44 0.48 -37.49
N LEU A 704 -30.09 -0.81 -37.34
CA LEU A 704 -29.03 -1.44 -38.12
C LEU A 704 -29.33 -1.41 -39.63
N ASP A 705 -30.56 -1.68 -40.04
CA ASP A 705 -30.91 -1.74 -41.47
C ASP A 705 -30.76 -0.37 -42.15
N ASP A 706 -31.10 0.72 -41.45
CA ASP A 706 -30.88 2.09 -41.92
C ASP A 706 -29.37 2.41 -42.00
N LYS A 707 -28.59 1.98 -41.00
CA LYS A 707 -27.12 2.11 -41.02
C LYS A 707 -26.50 1.35 -42.19
N ILE A 708 -26.97 0.12 -42.48
CA ILE A 708 -26.51 -0.67 -43.63
C ILE A 708 -26.89 0.01 -44.94
N ALA A 709 -28.11 0.53 -45.07
CA ALA A 709 -28.54 1.25 -46.27
C ALA A 709 -27.64 2.47 -46.54
N ASN A 710 -27.32 3.26 -45.51
CA ASN A 710 -26.40 4.39 -45.60
C ASN A 710 -24.96 3.95 -45.96
N PHE A 711 -24.46 2.88 -45.33
CA PHE A 711 -23.16 2.29 -45.63
C PHE A 711 -23.04 1.86 -47.10
N VAL A 712 -24.09 1.25 -47.65
CA VAL A 712 -24.17 0.87 -49.06
C VAL A 712 -24.19 2.11 -49.97
N GLN A 713 -25.04 3.10 -49.66
CA GLN A 713 -25.17 4.32 -50.47
C GLN A 713 -23.88 5.14 -50.53
N ASN A 714 -23.09 5.15 -49.45
CA ASN A 714 -21.85 5.92 -49.35
C ASN A 714 -20.61 5.18 -49.88
N GLY A 715 -20.78 4.03 -50.55
CA GLY A 715 -19.69 3.34 -51.25
C GLY A 715 -18.90 2.33 -50.40
N LYS A 716 -19.34 2.05 -49.16
CA LYS A 716 -18.83 1.01 -48.26
C LYS A 716 -17.32 1.05 -47.98
N LEU A 717 -16.89 1.75 -46.93
CA LEU A 717 -15.48 1.73 -46.51
C LEU A 717 -15.29 0.95 -45.21
N PHE A 718 -14.20 0.18 -45.11
CA PHE A 718 -13.88 -0.51 -43.85
C PHE A 718 -13.75 0.45 -42.66
N SER A 719 -13.27 1.67 -42.91
CA SER A 719 -13.19 2.73 -41.91
C SER A 719 -14.54 3.10 -41.31
N ASP A 720 -15.63 2.95 -42.06
CA ASP A 720 -16.98 3.27 -41.57
C ASP A 720 -17.39 2.25 -40.49
N LEU A 721 -17.03 0.97 -40.67
CA LEU A 721 -17.24 -0.06 -39.65
C LEU A 721 -16.47 0.27 -38.36
N LYS A 722 -15.23 0.73 -38.48
CA LYS A 722 -14.41 1.12 -37.31
C LYS A 722 -15.03 2.26 -36.49
N ASN A 723 -15.82 3.12 -37.13
CA ASN A 723 -16.43 4.30 -36.51
C ASN A 723 -17.85 4.05 -35.99
N ASP A 724 -18.48 2.93 -36.34
CA ASP A 724 -19.86 2.61 -35.97
C ASP A 724 -19.96 1.15 -35.50
N PHE A 725 -19.90 0.97 -34.18
CA PHE A 725 -19.92 -0.36 -33.58
C PHE A 725 -21.20 -1.15 -33.93
N VAL A 726 -22.37 -0.49 -34.06
CA VAL A 726 -23.65 -1.17 -34.37
C VAL A 726 -23.56 -1.77 -35.76
N LEU A 727 -23.10 -0.95 -36.71
CA LEU A 727 -22.89 -1.38 -38.09
C LEU A 727 -21.85 -2.52 -38.15
N HIS A 728 -20.75 -2.39 -37.40
CA HIS A 728 -19.70 -3.42 -37.37
C HIS A 728 -20.19 -4.73 -36.75
N LEU A 729 -20.96 -4.67 -35.67
CA LEU A 729 -21.59 -5.84 -35.05
C LEU A 729 -22.62 -6.50 -35.97
N GLY A 730 -23.21 -5.73 -36.88
CA GLY A 730 -24.26 -6.18 -37.80
C GLY A 730 -23.90 -7.40 -38.65
N ILE A 731 -22.63 -7.55 -39.07
CA ILE A 731 -22.19 -8.74 -39.81
C ILE A 731 -22.32 -10.00 -38.94
N TYR A 732 -21.90 -9.94 -37.67
CA TYR A 732 -21.97 -11.07 -36.74
C TYR A 732 -23.41 -11.37 -36.33
N GLN A 733 -24.23 -10.34 -36.11
CA GLN A 733 -25.67 -10.52 -35.87
C GLN A 733 -26.35 -11.25 -37.04
N ARG A 734 -26.07 -10.85 -38.29
CA ARG A 734 -26.66 -11.49 -39.47
C ARG A 734 -26.16 -12.92 -39.66
N ILE A 735 -24.89 -13.20 -39.38
CA ILE A 735 -24.35 -14.58 -39.31
C ILE A 735 -25.12 -15.40 -38.26
N ALA A 736 -25.38 -14.84 -37.08
CA ALA A 736 -26.15 -15.50 -36.03
C ALA A 736 -27.62 -15.76 -36.43
N LEU A 737 -28.23 -14.85 -37.20
CA LEU A 737 -29.60 -14.99 -37.70
C LEU A 737 -29.70 -16.06 -38.80
N GLU A 738 -28.69 -16.16 -39.66
CA GLU A 738 -28.68 -17.10 -40.79
C GLU A 738 -28.31 -18.53 -40.34
N PHE A 739 -27.25 -18.67 -39.55
CA PHE A 739 -26.68 -19.98 -39.20
C PHE A 739 -26.93 -20.41 -37.75
N GLY A 740 -27.46 -19.52 -36.90
CA GLY A 740 -27.52 -19.74 -35.46
C GLY A 740 -26.21 -19.43 -34.75
N PHE A 741 -26.22 -19.43 -33.41
CA PHE A 741 -25.03 -19.10 -32.61
C PHE A 741 -23.99 -20.22 -32.51
N GLU A 742 -24.36 -21.47 -32.80
CA GLU A 742 -23.44 -22.62 -32.80
C GLU A 742 -22.25 -22.42 -33.76
N VAL A 743 -22.44 -21.60 -34.80
CA VAL A 743 -21.36 -21.22 -35.70
C VAL A 743 -20.19 -20.54 -34.98
N PHE A 744 -20.48 -19.71 -33.96
CA PHE A 744 -19.45 -19.01 -33.18
C PHE A 744 -18.76 -19.97 -32.23
N THR A 745 -19.50 -20.88 -31.59
CA THR A 745 -18.94 -21.97 -30.80
C THR A 745 -17.93 -22.79 -31.62
N ARG A 746 -18.34 -23.23 -32.82
CA ARG A 746 -17.45 -23.96 -33.74
C ARG A 746 -16.26 -23.12 -34.21
N PHE A 747 -16.46 -21.81 -34.38
CA PHE A 747 -15.41 -20.88 -34.74
C PHE A 747 -14.35 -20.76 -33.62
N PHE A 748 -14.77 -20.51 -32.38
CA PHE A 748 -13.85 -20.43 -31.23
C PHE A 748 -13.13 -21.76 -31.00
N MET A 749 -13.85 -22.89 -31.04
CA MET A 749 -13.26 -24.22 -30.92
C MET A 749 -12.20 -24.51 -31.98
N SER A 750 -12.34 -23.97 -33.19
CA SER A 750 -11.39 -24.24 -34.27
C SER A 750 -9.99 -23.72 -33.96
N PHE A 751 -9.82 -22.77 -33.04
CA PHE A 751 -8.51 -22.31 -32.58
C PHE A 751 -7.85 -23.22 -31.55
N MET A 752 -8.59 -24.16 -30.96
CA MET A 752 -8.10 -25.07 -29.91
C MET A 752 -7.56 -26.39 -30.48
N GLU A 753 -7.62 -26.60 -31.80
CA GLU A 753 -7.13 -27.80 -32.47
C GLU A 753 -5.58 -27.81 -32.51
N ASN A 754 -4.95 -28.97 -32.33
CA ASN A 754 -3.48 -29.09 -32.16
C ASN A 754 -2.63 -28.46 -33.29
N ASP A 755 -3.11 -28.49 -34.53
CA ASP A 755 -2.42 -27.95 -35.72
C ASP A 755 -3.08 -26.64 -36.22
N SER A 756 -3.78 -25.93 -35.33
CA SER A 756 -4.48 -24.69 -35.65
C SER A 756 -3.51 -23.57 -36.05
N VAL A 757 -3.91 -22.78 -37.06
CA VAL A 757 -3.19 -21.56 -37.45
C VAL A 757 -3.61 -20.41 -36.54
N HIS A 758 -2.64 -19.86 -35.81
CA HIS A 758 -2.83 -18.69 -34.94
C HIS A 758 -2.30 -17.44 -35.65
N PRO A 759 -3.15 -16.44 -35.93
CA PRO A 759 -2.76 -15.23 -36.63
C PRO A 759 -1.90 -14.32 -35.75
N THR A 760 -0.92 -13.65 -36.35
CA THR A 760 0.06 -12.80 -35.68
C THR A 760 -0.18 -11.30 -35.88
N ASN A 761 -1.04 -10.94 -36.82
CA ASN A 761 -1.40 -9.57 -37.16
C ASN A 761 -2.88 -9.47 -37.54
N ASP A 762 -3.39 -8.25 -37.68
CA ASP A 762 -4.81 -8.00 -37.88
C ASP A 762 -5.34 -8.43 -39.25
N GLU A 763 -4.51 -8.40 -40.30
CA GLU A 763 -4.88 -8.90 -41.63
C GLU A 763 -5.11 -10.41 -41.57
N GLU A 764 -4.18 -11.15 -40.95
CA GLU A 764 -4.31 -12.59 -40.73
C GLU A 764 -5.54 -12.93 -39.87
N LYS A 765 -5.87 -12.14 -38.84
CA LYS A 765 -7.07 -12.36 -38.02
C LYS A 765 -8.35 -12.22 -38.85
N ILE A 766 -8.44 -11.19 -39.68
CA ILE A 766 -9.58 -10.97 -40.58
C ILE A 766 -9.71 -12.11 -41.60
N ASP A 767 -8.59 -12.56 -42.17
CA ASP A 767 -8.56 -13.72 -43.06
C ASP A 767 -9.05 -15.00 -42.35
N GLN A 768 -8.62 -15.23 -41.10
CA GLN A 768 -9.06 -16.40 -40.33
C GLN A 768 -10.57 -16.38 -40.05
N TRP A 769 -11.19 -15.21 -39.84
CA TRP A 769 -12.65 -15.09 -39.76
C TRP A 769 -13.32 -15.65 -41.02
N ALA A 770 -12.88 -15.21 -42.21
CA ALA A 770 -13.44 -15.67 -43.47
C ALA A 770 -13.17 -17.15 -43.75
N ILE A 771 -11.92 -17.60 -43.57
CA ILE A 771 -11.48 -18.97 -43.87
C ILE A 771 -12.21 -19.98 -42.97
N ARG A 772 -12.21 -19.75 -41.66
CA ARG A 772 -12.79 -20.68 -40.69
C ARG A 772 -14.31 -20.71 -40.82
N MET A 773 -14.95 -19.54 -40.95
CA MET A 773 -16.40 -19.49 -41.19
C MET A 773 -16.79 -20.18 -42.51
N SER A 774 -15.94 -20.12 -43.55
CA SER A 774 -16.22 -20.84 -44.80
C SER A 774 -16.18 -22.35 -44.62
N LYS A 775 -15.16 -22.86 -43.91
CA LYS A 775 -15.04 -24.29 -43.55
C LYS A 775 -16.24 -24.75 -42.71
N ILE A 776 -16.63 -23.97 -41.71
CA ILE A 776 -17.68 -24.31 -40.75
C ILE A 776 -19.05 -24.41 -41.41
N ASN A 777 -19.38 -23.45 -42.27
CA ASN A 777 -20.71 -23.33 -42.90
C ASN A 777 -20.79 -23.97 -44.30
N ASN A 778 -19.66 -24.44 -44.83
CA ASN A 778 -19.53 -24.97 -46.19
C ASN A 778 -20.03 -23.98 -47.26
N CYS A 779 -19.75 -22.69 -47.06
CA CYS A 779 -20.06 -21.62 -48.01
C CYS A 779 -18.98 -20.54 -48.05
N ASP A 780 -18.88 -19.79 -49.14
CA ASP A 780 -17.88 -18.75 -49.37
C ASP A 780 -18.14 -17.50 -48.50
N MET A 781 -17.64 -17.54 -47.25
CA MET A 781 -17.72 -16.42 -46.32
C MET A 781 -16.72 -15.32 -46.67
N GLY A 782 -15.66 -15.61 -47.42
CA GLY A 782 -14.77 -14.59 -47.99
C GLY A 782 -15.56 -13.57 -48.81
N LYS A 783 -16.53 -14.02 -49.61
CA LYS A 783 -17.42 -13.11 -50.34
C LYS A 783 -18.34 -12.28 -49.44
N VAL A 784 -18.78 -12.83 -48.31
CA VAL A 784 -19.60 -12.11 -47.32
C VAL A 784 -18.78 -10.97 -46.72
N PHE A 785 -17.62 -11.25 -46.13
CA PHE A 785 -16.77 -10.22 -45.53
C PHE A 785 -16.29 -9.19 -46.56
N GLN A 786 -15.98 -9.60 -47.80
CA GLN A 786 -15.69 -8.66 -48.90
C GLN A 786 -16.89 -7.74 -49.22
N THR A 787 -18.13 -8.23 -49.13
CA THR A 787 -19.35 -7.42 -49.36
C THR A 787 -19.55 -6.34 -48.28
N TRP A 788 -19.01 -6.59 -47.09
CA TRP A 788 -18.92 -5.67 -45.97
C TRP A 788 -17.62 -4.84 -45.95
N SER A 789 -16.87 -4.86 -47.05
CA SER A 789 -15.62 -4.10 -47.22
C SER A 789 -14.50 -4.45 -46.23
N PHE A 790 -14.49 -5.66 -45.66
CA PHE A 790 -13.34 -6.12 -44.89
C PHE A 790 -12.12 -6.33 -45.81
N PRO A 791 -10.90 -5.94 -45.37
CA PRO A 791 -9.67 -6.17 -46.10
C PRO A 791 -9.27 -7.66 -45.96
N ILE A 792 -9.61 -8.46 -46.95
CA ILE A 792 -9.26 -9.89 -47.02
C ILE A 792 -8.21 -10.11 -48.11
N SER A 793 -7.20 -10.92 -47.82
CA SER A 793 -6.15 -11.27 -48.77
C SER A 793 -6.67 -12.02 -50.00
N SER A 794 -5.91 -11.97 -51.09
CA SER A 794 -6.28 -12.69 -52.32
C SER A 794 -6.23 -14.22 -52.11
N GLU A 795 -5.31 -14.67 -51.27
CA GLU A 795 -5.12 -16.05 -50.86
C GLU A 795 -6.33 -16.57 -50.08
N ALA A 796 -6.80 -15.80 -49.09
CA ALA A 796 -7.98 -16.15 -48.31
C ALA A 796 -9.27 -16.14 -49.17
N LEU A 797 -9.43 -15.16 -50.06
CA LEU A 797 -10.54 -15.14 -51.02
C LEU A 797 -10.52 -16.35 -51.96
N HIS A 798 -9.35 -16.70 -52.50
CA HIS A 798 -9.19 -17.87 -53.35
C HIS A 798 -9.56 -19.15 -52.60
N PHE A 799 -9.09 -19.30 -51.35
CA PHE A 799 -9.45 -20.43 -50.50
C PHE A 799 -10.98 -20.51 -50.28
N CYS A 800 -11.62 -19.41 -49.91
CA CYS A 800 -13.06 -19.36 -49.63
C CYS A 800 -13.93 -19.64 -50.88
N SER A 801 -13.43 -19.30 -52.07
CA SER A 801 -14.16 -19.51 -53.33
C SER A 801 -14.39 -20.98 -53.71
N GLN A 802 -13.71 -21.91 -53.03
CA GLN A 802 -13.88 -23.36 -53.22
C GLN A 802 -15.16 -23.92 -52.58
N PHE A 803 -15.79 -23.15 -51.68
CA PHE A 803 -17.02 -23.54 -51.00
C PHE A 803 -18.28 -23.10 -51.78
N LYS A 804 -19.46 -23.54 -51.34
CA LYS A 804 -20.73 -23.17 -51.99
C LYS A 804 -20.97 -21.67 -51.91
N LYS A 805 -21.79 -21.12 -52.81
CA LYS A 805 -22.19 -19.71 -52.73
C LYS A 805 -22.82 -19.40 -51.37
N ALA A 806 -22.39 -18.32 -50.73
CA ALA A 806 -22.97 -17.85 -49.47
C ALA A 806 -24.46 -17.46 -49.63
N PRO A 807 -25.25 -17.56 -48.54
CA PRO A 807 -26.64 -17.14 -48.54
C PRO A 807 -26.83 -15.70 -49.04
N GLN A 808 -27.95 -15.49 -49.74
CA GLN A 808 -28.27 -14.18 -50.30
C GLN A 808 -28.45 -13.14 -49.19
N SER A 809 -29.07 -13.52 -48.07
CA SER A 809 -29.25 -12.71 -46.85
C SER A 809 -27.97 -12.08 -46.29
N LEU A 810 -26.80 -12.72 -46.52
CA LEU A 810 -25.49 -12.23 -46.09
C LEU A 810 -24.72 -11.47 -47.17
N THR A 811 -25.10 -11.65 -48.44
CA THR A 811 -24.36 -11.13 -49.61
C THR A 811 -25.09 -10.03 -50.38
N THR A 812 -26.37 -9.76 -50.09
CA THR A 812 -27.11 -8.65 -50.68
C THR A 812 -27.31 -7.47 -49.76
N GLY A 813 -27.00 -7.58 -48.46
CA GLY A 813 -27.09 -6.46 -47.51
C GLY A 813 -28.50 -5.89 -47.33
N PHE A 814 -29.51 -6.65 -47.75
CA PHE A 814 -30.94 -6.39 -47.54
C PHE A 814 -31.50 -7.62 -46.84
#